data_AF-A0A1G8VMZ9-F1
#
_entry.id   AF-A0A1G8VMZ9-F1
#
_cell.length_a   1.000
_cell.length_b   1.000
_cell.length_c   1.000
_cell.angle_alpha   90.00
_cell.angle_beta   90.00
_cell.angle_gamma   90.00
#
_symmetry.space_group_name_H-M   'P 1'
#
loop_
_entity.id
_entity.type
_entity.pdbx_description
1 polymer ?
#
loop_
_entity_poly.entity_id
_entity_poly.type
_entity_poly.pdbx_seq_one_letter_code
_entity_poly.pdbx_strand_id
1 'polypeptide(L)'
;MKKITFLLLFFATAAQAQTIVNIPDAGFKSYLLAAGFDTNGDNQIDTNEALAVTSMDVISSEFIFDLTGLSAFTNLTSLKCGGYYFDSIDMTALTHLVTIEFRSAQSVNVSGLADLKSLILANNSLSILDLTGLASLEYLDVSSNSSLSSLDLTQTPNLKQLICNDTFLSSLNVSNLTALTLLKCNDSELNSLIFGGNNNLIEIDCSNNNLTSLNVPTTTTLTKLNCNNNQLTSLNVASLTGLTFLQCAVNSIADLNVLPLTNLINFGCDSNQLQALDVHTLINLTDFTCGENMLTELNVAPLVNLEWFSCEDNQLTELDIASMTNLIAFFCRNNHLNALTFGNATSIGGLYCENNNISALELLPLHGLSSLTCQNNPIVSLDISSIETGYVNCGSPELSEIKADVPSNLNMLTISASQLPQLNLNNLSQLSELTIGSSLLTSLDLSKTAVNDLYLTNSPNLTYLNYKNGLLQFSNSGNIDTPNLAFVCADDFNAVSIRNKIISLPTNNQNVQVNSYCSFVPGGNYNTISGELTFDANNNGCNAADLKHPLMKITINDGFESGATFTSETGKYSFFTPVGSFTVKPQIENPLWFNVSPAQAVVNFDAANSSISTQNFCLTANGIHPDVEILILPVGIARPGFDADYEIICKNKGNQILSGTIAMTFDDGHTDFVSATPNPDFQNGNTISWLYNNFALFDSKSYFFRLNLNSPVEDLPVNDGDILNSSVNITAAQGDDIGYDNTFNLAQTVVNSHDPNDKTCLEGANLSAENIGKYLHYNINFENTGSADAVNIVVKDTINAAKFDINSLQVLNSSHPVKISVKENIVEFIFENINLPPSIRNPIGGHGNVLFKIKTNSNLPIDSSVENTANIYFDYNAPIVTNEAKTTFRLLNNQVFERDYSIRIHPNPAKDFVKIQSKNTIKTIDLFDVQGRILQTSVENKKETSIDLSQQSNGIYFLKITSEKGGKIEKIIKNN
;
A
#
# COMPACT_ATOMS: atom_id res chain seq x y z
N MET A 1 -42.41 -63.30 -80.70
CA MET A 1 -43.49 -63.10 -81.69
C MET A 1 -44.28 -61.86 -81.30
N LYS A 2 -44.58 -60.99 -82.29
CA LYS A 2 -45.72 -60.04 -82.35
C LYS A 2 -45.74 -58.88 -81.31
N LYS A 3 -45.53 -57.62 -81.72
CA LYS A 3 -46.42 -56.64 -82.42
C LYS A 3 -47.21 -55.80 -81.40
N ILE A 4 -46.84 -54.53 -81.18
CA ILE A 4 -47.21 -53.32 -81.97
C ILE A 4 -48.73 -53.07 -81.93
N THR A 5 -49.18 -51.95 -81.34
CA THR A 5 -49.84 -50.84 -82.08
C THR A 5 -49.82 -49.57 -81.22
N PHE A 6 -49.43 -48.47 -81.87
CA PHE A 6 -49.09 -47.14 -81.39
C PHE A 6 -50.32 -46.23 -81.59
N LEU A 7 -50.67 -45.39 -80.61
CA LEU A 7 -51.67 -44.33 -80.77
C LEU A 7 -50.95 -42.99 -80.60
N LEU A 8 -50.78 -42.26 -81.70
CA LEU A 8 -50.18 -40.92 -81.73
C LEU A 8 -51.22 -39.89 -81.26
N LEU A 9 -50.95 -39.23 -80.13
CA LEU A 9 -51.58 -37.97 -79.74
C LEU A 9 -50.57 -36.84 -79.97
N PHE A 10 -50.95 -35.90 -80.84
CA PHE A 10 -50.21 -34.68 -81.12
C PHE A 10 -50.44 -33.68 -79.98
N PHE A 11 -49.38 -33.37 -79.24
CA PHE A 11 -49.35 -32.26 -78.29
C PHE A 11 -49.10 -30.95 -79.03
N ALA A 12 -49.95 -29.96 -78.81
CA ALA A 12 -49.64 -28.55 -79.01
C ALA A 12 -49.83 -27.85 -77.66
N THR A 13 -48.77 -27.82 -76.84
CA THR A 13 -48.70 -27.01 -75.63
C THR A 13 -48.45 -25.56 -76.05
N ALA A 14 -49.44 -24.70 -75.84
CA ALA A 14 -49.21 -23.26 -75.82
C ALA A 14 -48.32 -22.96 -74.60
N ALA A 15 -47.04 -22.71 -74.84
CA ALA A 15 -46.16 -22.12 -73.84
C ALA A 15 -46.70 -20.73 -73.51
N GLN A 16 -47.29 -20.55 -72.33
CA GLN A 16 -47.44 -19.23 -71.76
C GLN A 16 -46.03 -18.69 -71.55
N ALA A 17 -45.70 -17.58 -72.19
CA ALA A 17 -44.44 -16.90 -71.95
C ALA A 17 -44.42 -16.49 -70.47
N GLN A 18 -43.46 -17.03 -69.70
CA GLN A 18 -43.18 -16.59 -68.34
C GLN A 18 -42.68 -15.15 -68.40
N THR A 19 -43.41 -14.23 -67.77
CA THR A 19 -42.98 -12.84 -67.64
C THR A 19 -42.05 -12.74 -66.44
N ILE A 20 -40.77 -12.45 -66.72
CA ILE A 20 -39.74 -12.20 -65.72
C ILE A 20 -40.04 -10.87 -65.01
N VAL A 21 -39.99 -10.87 -63.68
CA VAL A 21 -40.13 -9.68 -62.85
C VAL A 21 -38.87 -8.83 -62.95
N ASN A 22 -39.02 -7.54 -63.24
CA ASN A 22 -37.88 -6.61 -63.32
C ASN A 22 -37.39 -6.25 -61.90
N ILE A 23 -36.21 -6.75 -61.52
CA ILE A 23 -35.56 -6.51 -60.23
C ILE A 23 -34.16 -5.92 -60.50
N PRO A 24 -34.01 -4.59 -60.58
CA PRO A 24 -32.76 -3.93 -60.96
C PRO A 24 -31.72 -3.89 -59.84
N ASP A 25 -32.15 -3.89 -58.56
CA ASP A 25 -31.25 -3.93 -57.41
C ASP A 25 -30.64 -5.33 -57.23
N ALA A 26 -29.31 -5.41 -57.28
CA ALA A 26 -28.59 -6.67 -57.21
C ALA A 26 -28.68 -7.31 -55.82
N GLY A 27 -28.77 -6.52 -54.74
CA GLY A 27 -28.95 -7.00 -53.39
C GLY A 27 -30.36 -7.58 -53.21
N PHE A 28 -31.39 -6.87 -53.67
CA PHE A 28 -32.76 -7.36 -53.62
C PHE A 28 -32.92 -8.65 -54.42
N LYS A 29 -32.36 -8.71 -55.64
CA LYS A 29 -32.36 -9.94 -56.44
C LYS A 29 -31.64 -11.08 -55.73
N SER A 30 -30.47 -10.83 -55.16
CA SER A 30 -29.68 -11.86 -54.44
C SER A 30 -30.44 -12.40 -53.24
N TYR A 31 -31.12 -11.53 -52.49
CA TYR A 31 -32.00 -11.92 -51.39
C TYR A 31 -33.13 -12.86 -51.89
N LEU A 32 -33.85 -12.49 -52.95
CA LEU A 32 -34.99 -13.29 -53.44
C LEU A 32 -34.55 -14.69 -53.89
N LEU A 33 -33.39 -14.80 -54.52
CA LEU A 33 -32.80 -16.09 -54.90
C LEU A 33 -32.38 -16.90 -53.66
N ALA A 34 -31.71 -16.26 -52.69
CA ALA A 34 -31.27 -16.91 -51.46
C ALA A 34 -32.46 -17.35 -50.58
N ALA A 35 -33.57 -16.62 -50.62
CA ALA A 35 -34.82 -16.94 -49.92
C ALA A 35 -35.56 -18.14 -50.54
N GLY A 36 -35.07 -18.68 -51.68
CA GLY A 36 -35.65 -19.84 -52.34
C GLY A 36 -36.91 -19.54 -53.14
N PHE A 37 -37.12 -18.28 -53.54
CA PHE A 37 -38.28 -17.89 -54.35
C PHE A 37 -38.11 -18.23 -55.84
N ASP A 38 -36.88 -18.39 -56.32
CA ASP A 38 -36.59 -19.00 -57.62
C ASP A 38 -36.71 -20.53 -57.51
N THR A 39 -37.90 -21.04 -57.85
CA THR A 39 -38.23 -22.46 -57.69
C THR A 39 -37.72 -23.33 -58.83
N ASN A 40 -37.42 -22.71 -59.98
CA ASN A 40 -37.00 -23.41 -61.18
C ASN A 40 -35.47 -23.39 -61.37
N GLY A 41 -34.75 -22.54 -60.62
CA GLY A 41 -33.30 -22.45 -60.55
C GLY A 41 -32.64 -21.72 -61.73
N ASP A 42 -33.38 -20.89 -62.46
CA ASP A 42 -32.86 -20.15 -63.63
C ASP A 42 -32.20 -18.81 -63.27
N ASN A 43 -32.11 -18.48 -61.98
CA ASN A 43 -31.60 -17.24 -61.41
C ASN A 43 -32.42 -16.00 -61.81
N GLN A 44 -33.69 -16.19 -62.13
CA GLN A 44 -34.69 -15.14 -62.34
C GLN A 44 -35.91 -15.40 -61.47
N ILE A 45 -36.74 -14.37 -61.29
CA ILE A 45 -38.03 -14.50 -60.61
C ILE A 45 -39.09 -14.25 -61.67
N ASP A 46 -39.95 -15.24 -61.92
CA ASP A 46 -41.11 -15.08 -62.79
C ASP A 46 -42.38 -14.71 -62.01
N THR A 47 -43.44 -14.37 -62.76
CA THR A 47 -44.72 -13.94 -62.15
C THR A 47 -45.39 -15.05 -61.31
N ASN A 48 -45.29 -16.32 -61.70
CA ASN A 48 -45.87 -17.42 -60.92
C ASN A 48 -45.09 -17.64 -59.62
N GLU A 49 -43.77 -17.53 -59.67
CA GLU A 49 -42.91 -17.59 -58.49
C GLU A 49 -43.21 -16.46 -57.52
N ALA A 50 -43.33 -15.22 -58.00
CA ALA A 50 -43.73 -14.08 -57.18
C ALA A 50 -45.14 -14.25 -56.56
N LEU A 51 -46.11 -14.80 -57.32
CA LEU A 51 -47.46 -15.08 -56.83
C LEU A 51 -47.52 -16.21 -55.79
N ALA A 52 -46.53 -17.10 -55.72
CA ALA A 52 -46.48 -18.17 -54.75
C ALA A 52 -46.04 -17.70 -53.35
N VAL A 53 -45.41 -16.53 -53.25
CA VAL A 53 -44.90 -15.98 -51.99
C VAL A 53 -46.00 -15.27 -51.21
N THR A 54 -46.20 -15.66 -49.95
CA THR A 54 -47.22 -15.07 -49.06
C THR A 54 -46.62 -14.29 -47.89
N SER A 55 -45.30 -14.40 -47.66
CA SER A 55 -44.57 -13.65 -46.63
C SER A 55 -43.16 -13.35 -47.10
N MET A 56 -42.65 -12.16 -46.80
CA MET A 56 -41.31 -11.73 -47.15
C MET A 56 -40.65 -10.99 -45.98
N ASP A 57 -39.39 -11.29 -45.70
CA ASP A 57 -38.60 -10.67 -44.63
C ASP A 57 -37.24 -10.21 -45.15
N VAL A 58 -37.21 -8.98 -45.64
CA VAL A 58 -36.07 -8.29 -46.24
C VAL A 58 -35.35 -7.44 -45.18
N ILE A 59 -35.20 -7.96 -43.96
CA ILE A 59 -34.32 -7.37 -42.94
C ILE A 59 -32.94 -8.02 -43.11
N SER A 60 -32.13 -7.49 -44.05
CA SER A 60 -30.84 -8.10 -44.42
C SER A 60 -29.66 -7.18 -44.08
N SER A 61 -28.47 -7.77 -43.93
CA SER A 61 -27.19 -7.05 -43.84
C SER A 61 -26.63 -6.67 -45.22
N GLU A 62 -27.37 -6.91 -46.30
CA GLU A 62 -26.95 -6.58 -47.66
C GLU A 62 -27.37 -5.16 -48.04
N PHE A 63 -26.61 -4.55 -48.95
CA PHE A 63 -26.85 -3.21 -49.46
C PHE A 63 -28.05 -3.19 -50.43
N ILE A 64 -29.27 -3.25 -49.89
CA ILE A 64 -30.53 -3.12 -50.65
C ILE A 64 -30.99 -1.66 -50.58
N PHE A 65 -31.13 -0.99 -51.74
CA PHE A 65 -31.56 0.41 -51.83
C PHE A 65 -32.81 0.60 -52.69
N ASP A 66 -33.15 -0.36 -53.55
CA ASP A 66 -34.30 -0.29 -54.46
C ASP A 66 -35.11 -1.61 -54.46
N LEU A 67 -36.41 -1.50 -54.18
CA LEU A 67 -37.36 -2.64 -54.14
C LEU A 67 -38.20 -2.75 -55.42
N THR A 68 -37.78 -2.13 -56.51
CA THR A 68 -38.42 -2.29 -57.83
C THR A 68 -38.58 -3.78 -58.14
N GLY A 69 -39.83 -4.18 -58.45
CA GLY A 69 -40.23 -5.58 -58.63
C GLY A 69 -41.11 -6.12 -57.48
N LEU A 70 -41.10 -5.51 -56.30
CA LEU A 70 -41.91 -5.94 -55.15
C LEU A 70 -43.42 -5.97 -55.45
N SER A 71 -43.93 -5.09 -56.31
CA SER A 71 -45.34 -5.04 -56.70
C SER A 71 -45.84 -6.29 -57.45
N ALA A 72 -44.95 -7.17 -57.93
CA ALA A 72 -45.32 -8.44 -58.55
C ALA A 72 -45.78 -9.51 -57.53
N PHE A 73 -45.46 -9.33 -56.24
CA PHE A 73 -45.74 -10.29 -55.18
C PHE A 73 -47.13 -10.06 -54.55
N THR A 74 -48.19 -10.04 -55.36
CA THR A 74 -49.51 -9.55 -54.94
C THR A 74 -50.24 -10.41 -53.90
N ASN A 75 -49.78 -11.64 -53.65
CA ASN A 75 -50.33 -12.54 -52.63
C ASN A 75 -49.64 -12.40 -51.26
N LEU A 76 -48.74 -11.43 -51.09
CA LEU A 76 -48.11 -11.15 -49.80
C LEU A 76 -49.15 -10.76 -48.74
N THR A 77 -49.06 -11.42 -47.61
CA THR A 77 -49.85 -11.15 -46.39
C THR A 77 -49.00 -10.55 -45.27
N SER A 78 -47.69 -10.75 -45.33
CA SER A 78 -46.72 -10.18 -44.38
C SER A 78 -45.49 -9.68 -45.13
N LEU A 79 -45.12 -8.42 -44.88
CA LEU A 79 -43.89 -7.84 -45.39
C LEU A 79 -43.11 -7.21 -44.25
N LYS A 80 -41.89 -7.69 -44.05
CA LYS A 80 -40.88 -7.01 -43.24
C LYS A 80 -39.76 -6.56 -44.15
N CYS A 81 -39.34 -5.32 -44.01
CA CYS A 81 -38.25 -4.78 -44.80
C CYS A 81 -37.50 -3.74 -43.99
N GLY A 82 -36.18 -3.87 -43.98
CA GLY A 82 -35.31 -2.97 -43.23
C GLY A 82 -33.88 -3.14 -43.71
N GLY A 83 -33.18 -2.03 -43.85
CA GLY A 83 -31.81 -2.02 -44.38
C GLY A 83 -31.29 -0.60 -44.45
N TYR A 84 -30.61 -0.30 -45.56
CA TYR A 84 -30.15 1.05 -45.85
C TYR A 84 -31.34 1.97 -46.24
N TYR A 85 -31.04 3.24 -46.47
CA TYR A 85 -32.03 4.29 -46.67
C TYR A 85 -32.83 4.14 -47.97
N PHE A 86 -34.16 4.22 -47.89
CA PHE A 86 -35.10 4.22 -49.01
C PHE A 86 -35.75 5.60 -49.19
N ASP A 87 -35.69 6.18 -50.40
CA ASP A 87 -36.33 7.47 -50.68
C ASP A 87 -37.87 7.39 -50.63
N SER A 88 -38.44 6.37 -51.28
CA SER A 88 -39.89 6.17 -51.32
C SER A 88 -40.24 4.72 -51.58
N ILE A 89 -41.28 4.22 -50.90
CA ILE A 89 -41.85 2.90 -51.19
C ILE A 89 -43.37 2.99 -51.35
N ASP A 90 -43.90 2.36 -52.40
CA ASP A 90 -45.33 2.26 -52.67
C ASP A 90 -45.77 0.80 -52.58
N MET A 91 -46.66 0.51 -51.63
CA MET A 91 -47.17 -0.84 -51.38
C MET A 91 -48.64 -1.01 -51.78
N THR A 92 -49.23 -0.02 -52.45
CA THR A 92 -50.67 -0.02 -52.80
C THR A 92 -51.08 -1.17 -53.72
N ALA A 93 -50.14 -1.78 -54.44
CA ALA A 93 -50.37 -2.98 -55.25
C ALA A 93 -50.53 -4.27 -54.42
N LEU A 94 -50.09 -4.29 -53.16
CA LEU A 94 -50.02 -5.47 -52.29
C LEU A 94 -51.28 -5.61 -51.41
N THR A 95 -52.44 -5.66 -52.06
CA THR A 95 -53.75 -5.49 -51.39
C THR A 95 -54.12 -6.53 -50.32
N HIS A 96 -53.40 -7.66 -50.24
CA HIS A 96 -53.63 -8.72 -49.25
C HIS A 96 -52.74 -8.61 -48.00
N LEU A 97 -51.94 -7.55 -47.88
CA LEU A 97 -51.08 -7.34 -46.71
C LEU A 97 -51.92 -7.17 -45.42
N VAL A 98 -51.58 -7.98 -44.42
CA VAL A 98 -52.14 -7.96 -43.07
C VAL A 98 -51.15 -7.34 -42.08
N THR A 99 -49.84 -7.56 -42.28
CA THR A 99 -48.79 -7.01 -41.43
C THR A 99 -47.65 -6.41 -42.24
N ILE A 100 -47.28 -5.17 -41.91
CA ILE A 100 -46.14 -4.46 -42.48
C ILE A 100 -45.19 -4.04 -41.37
N GLU A 101 -43.89 -4.32 -41.55
CA GLU A 101 -42.79 -3.70 -40.81
C GLU A 101 -41.82 -3.09 -41.81
N PHE A 102 -41.64 -1.77 -41.78
CA PHE A 102 -40.73 -1.07 -42.68
C PHE A 102 -39.87 -0.08 -41.91
N ARG A 103 -38.56 -0.06 -42.17
CA ARG A 103 -37.60 0.85 -41.53
C ARG A 103 -36.72 1.56 -42.56
N SER A 104 -36.12 2.69 -42.18
CA SER A 104 -35.18 3.47 -42.99
C SER A 104 -35.75 4.12 -44.27
N ALA A 105 -37.04 4.44 -44.33
CA ALA A 105 -37.69 5.13 -45.46
C ALA A 105 -37.95 6.61 -45.19
N GLN A 106 -37.85 7.45 -46.23
CA GLN A 106 -38.29 8.85 -46.17
C GLN A 106 -39.79 9.00 -46.46
N SER A 107 -40.37 8.11 -47.26
CA SER A 107 -41.80 8.08 -47.55
C SER A 107 -42.32 6.67 -47.80
N VAL A 108 -43.52 6.37 -47.31
CA VAL A 108 -44.19 5.08 -47.44
C VAL A 108 -45.65 5.33 -47.83
N ASN A 109 -46.12 4.73 -48.92
CA ASN A 109 -47.52 4.76 -49.33
C ASN A 109 -48.19 3.40 -49.07
N VAL A 110 -49.12 3.39 -48.12
CA VAL A 110 -49.94 2.24 -47.71
C VAL A 110 -51.44 2.46 -47.94
N SER A 111 -51.82 3.54 -48.63
CA SER A 111 -53.23 3.90 -48.80
C SER A 111 -54.04 2.77 -49.47
N GLY A 112 -55.26 2.55 -49.01
CA GLY A 112 -56.18 1.55 -49.58
C GLY A 112 -55.92 0.09 -49.21
N LEU A 113 -54.94 -0.23 -48.35
CA LEU A 113 -54.69 -1.60 -47.86
C LEU A 113 -55.74 -2.01 -46.79
N ALA A 114 -56.95 -2.33 -47.24
CA ALA A 114 -58.12 -2.55 -46.37
C ALA A 114 -58.00 -3.75 -45.41
N ASP A 115 -57.15 -4.73 -45.71
CA ASP A 115 -56.92 -5.93 -44.89
C ASP A 115 -55.80 -5.74 -43.83
N LEU A 116 -55.10 -4.59 -43.85
CA LEU A 116 -53.96 -4.32 -42.98
C LEU A 116 -54.38 -4.16 -41.52
N LYS A 117 -53.79 -4.98 -40.64
CA LYS A 117 -54.06 -4.98 -39.19
C LYS A 117 -52.91 -4.44 -38.35
N SER A 118 -51.68 -4.58 -38.81
CA SER A 118 -50.48 -4.11 -38.10
C SER A 118 -49.57 -3.35 -39.04
N LEU A 119 -49.26 -2.10 -38.72
CA LEU A 119 -48.36 -1.24 -39.46
C LEU A 119 -47.26 -0.72 -38.53
N ILE A 120 -46.03 -1.18 -38.76
CA ILE A 120 -44.84 -0.79 -37.99
C ILE A 120 -43.93 -0.01 -38.93
N LEU A 121 -43.87 1.30 -38.71
CA LEU A 121 -43.05 2.27 -39.42
C LEU A 121 -42.11 2.98 -38.44
N ALA A 122 -41.68 2.28 -37.38
CA ALA A 122 -40.70 2.79 -36.44
C ALA A 122 -39.31 2.97 -37.12
N ASN A 123 -38.56 4.00 -36.73
CA ASN A 123 -37.21 4.30 -37.26
C ASN A 123 -37.21 4.59 -38.77
N ASN A 124 -38.07 5.52 -39.20
CA ASN A 124 -38.08 6.06 -40.54
C ASN A 124 -37.80 7.56 -40.48
N SER A 125 -37.89 8.25 -41.62
CA SER A 125 -37.77 9.70 -41.73
C SER A 125 -39.03 10.30 -42.36
N LEU A 126 -40.20 9.76 -42.00
CA LEU A 126 -41.48 10.16 -42.55
C LEU A 126 -41.80 11.59 -42.12
N SER A 127 -42.17 12.44 -43.08
CA SER A 127 -42.74 13.77 -42.81
C SER A 127 -44.27 13.76 -42.85
N ILE A 128 -44.86 12.81 -43.58
CA ILE A 128 -46.29 12.63 -43.81
C ILE A 128 -46.57 11.12 -43.86
N LEU A 129 -47.73 10.71 -43.34
CA LEU A 129 -48.26 9.36 -43.49
C LEU A 129 -49.75 9.41 -43.81
N ASP A 130 -50.15 8.86 -44.95
CA ASP A 130 -51.56 8.73 -45.35
C ASP A 130 -52.11 7.37 -44.93
N LEU A 131 -53.09 7.38 -44.03
CA LEU A 131 -53.77 6.19 -43.49
C LEU A 131 -55.14 5.93 -44.15
N THR A 132 -55.45 6.63 -45.25
CA THR A 132 -56.75 6.51 -45.94
C THR A 132 -57.00 5.07 -46.40
N GLY A 133 -58.17 4.53 -46.06
CA GLY A 133 -58.59 3.19 -46.44
C GLY A 133 -58.13 2.06 -45.51
N LEU A 134 -57.45 2.36 -44.41
CA LEU A 134 -56.93 1.37 -43.45
C LEU A 134 -57.92 1.05 -42.30
N ALA A 135 -59.17 0.76 -42.65
CA ALA A 135 -60.25 0.59 -41.67
C ALA A 135 -60.05 -0.61 -40.71
N SER A 136 -59.26 -1.61 -41.09
CA SER A 136 -58.98 -2.81 -40.29
C SER A 136 -57.76 -2.67 -39.36
N LEU A 137 -57.08 -1.51 -39.36
CA LEU A 137 -55.84 -1.33 -38.62
C LEU A 137 -56.06 -1.38 -37.11
N GLU A 138 -55.35 -2.27 -36.42
CA GLU A 138 -55.45 -2.50 -34.97
C GLU A 138 -54.18 -2.06 -34.22
N TYR A 139 -53.01 -2.10 -34.87
CA TYR A 139 -51.72 -1.70 -34.31
C TYR A 139 -51.01 -0.75 -35.26
N LEU A 140 -50.62 0.43 -34.76
CA LEU A 140 -49.84 1.42 -35.49
C LEU A 140 -48.65 1.85 -34.63
N ASP A 141 -47.46 1.68 -35.19
CA ASP A 141 -46.22 2.20 -34.62
C ASP A 141 -45.52 3.09 -35.66
N VAL A 142 -45.38 4.36 -35.34
CA VAL A 142 -44.67 5.38 -36.14
C VAL A 142 -43.55 6.02 -35.33
N SER A 143 -43.04 5.35 -34.30
CA SER A 143 -42.05 5.93 -33.40
C SER A 143 -40.74 6.30 -34.10
N SER A 144 -40.00 7.26 -33.56
CA SER A 144 -38.71 7.71 -34.12
C SER A 144 -38.84 8.14 -35.58
N ASN A 145 -39.88 8.92 -35.86
CA ASN A 145 -40.05 9.67 -37.11
C ASN A 145 -39.95 11.16 -36.79
N SER A 146 -38.72 11.63 -36.62
CA SER A 146 -38.39 12.99 -36.19
C SER A 146 -38.74 14.10 -37.19
N SER A 147 -39.44 13.78 -38.29
CA SER A 147 -39.98 14.76 -39.23
C SER A 147 -41.51 14.73 -39.30
N LEU A 148 -42.16 13.79 -38.62
CA LEU A 148 -43.61 13.61 -38.67
C LEU A 148 -44.28 14.62 -37.74
N SER A 149 -44.90 15.63 -38.35
CA SER A 149 -45.49 16.76 -37.62
C SER A 149 -47.02 16.72 -37.48
N SER A 150 -47.67 15.79 -38.20
CA SER A 150 -49.11 15.56 -38.11
C SER A 150 -49.44 14.10 -38.38
N LEU A 151 -50.53 13.61 -37.77
CA LEU A 151 -51.04 12.25 -37.94
C LEU A 151 -52.57 12.28 -37.91
N ASP A 152 -53.20 12.00 -39.04
CA ASP A 152 -54.67 11.90 -39.14
C ASP A 152 -55.13 10.46 -38.90
N LEU A 153 -55.87 10.26 -37.81
CA LEU A 153 -56.37 8.96 -37.35
C LEU A 153 -57.87 8.77 -37.64
N THR A 154 -58.50 9.66 -38.42
CA THR A 154 -59.96 9.62 -38.65
C THR A 154 -60.43 8.40 -39.45
N GLN A 155 -59.54 7.76 -40.21
CA GLN A 155 -59.83 6.58 -41.04
C GLN A 155 -59.38 5.25 -40.41
N THR A 156 -58.93 5.23 -39.15
CA THR A 156 -58.44 4.04 -38.43
C THR A 156 -59.26 3.73 -37.16
N PRO A 157 -60.60 3.60 -37.23
CA PRO A 157 -61.47 3.54 -36.05
C PRO A 157 -61.28 2.30 -35.16
N ASN A 158 -60.67 1.23 -35.69
CA ASN A 158 -60.45 -0.04 -34.98
C ASN A 158 -59.09 -0.10 -34.26
N LEU A 159 -58.32 0.99 -34.23
CA LEU A 159 -56.99 1.02 -33.64
C LEU A 159 -57.04 0.74 -32.13
N LYS A 160 -56.25 -0.26 -31.69
CA LYS A 160 -56.13 -0.71 -30.29
C LYS A 160 -54.84 -0.26 -29.64
N GLN A 161 -53.77 -0.11 -30.42
CA GLN A 161 -52.47 0.34 -29.93
C GLN A 161 -51.89 1.38 -30.89
N LEU A 162 -51.50 2.52 -30.33
CA LEU A 162 -50.82 3.58 -31.04
C LEU A 162 -49.50 3.90 -30.32
N ILE A 163 -48.39 3.76 -31.04
CA ILE A 163 -47.07 4.18 -30.61
C ILE A 163 -46.58 5.23 -31.60
N CYS A 164 -46.38 6.45 -31.14
CA CYS A 164 -45.88 7.57 -31.93
C CYS A 164 -44.88 8.40 -31.14
N ASN A 165 -44.07 7.73 -30.31
CA ASN A 165 -43.01 8.35 -29.52
C ASN A 165 -41.91 8.92 -30.41
N ASP A 166 -41.16 9.93 -29.96
CA ASP A 166 -40.03 10.49 -30.72
C ASP A 166 -40.48 10.94 -32.12
N THR A 167 -41.50 11.81 -32.13
CA THR A 167 -42.06 12.45 -33.32
C THR A 167 -42.11 13.97 -33.09
N PHE A 168 -42.67 14.75 -34.02
CA PHE A 168 -42.83 16.21 -33.86
C PHE A 168 -44.30 16.61 -33.95
N LEU A 169 -45.18 15.74 -33.45
CA LEU A 169 -46.61 15.95 -33.45
C LEU A 169 -46.97 17.12 -32.52
N SER A 170 -47.23 18.30 -33.10
CA SER A 170 -47.67 19.46 -32.30
C SER A 170 -49.02 19.24 -31.60
N SER A 171 -49.86 18.36 -32.15
CA SER A 171 -51.13 17.93 -31.55
C SER A 171 -51.48 16.51 -31.97
N LEU A 172 -52.21 15.78 -31.11
CA LEU A 172 -52.70 14.44 -31.39
C LEU A 172 -54.17 14.32 -30.97
N ASN A 173 -55.02 13.88 -31.90
CA ASN A 173 -56.44 13.67 -31.66
C ASN A 173 -56.79 12.18 -31.78
N VAL A 174 -57.09 11.55 -30.64
CA VAL A 174 -57.46 10.13 -30.55
C VAL A 174 -58.94 9.94 -30.25
N SER A 175 -59.75 10.99 -30.30
CA SER A 175 -61.15 11.00 -29.82
C SER A 175 -62.07 9.95 -30.46
N ASN A 176 -61.78 9.55 -31.70
CA ASN A 176 -62.57 8.55 -32.45
C ASN A 176 -62.12 7.09 -32.21
N LEU A 177 -61.01 6.86 -31.51
CA LEU A 177 -60.40 5.54 -31.33
C LEU A 177 -60.98 4.80 -30.11
N THR A 178 -62.24 4.39 -30.20
CA THR A 178 -62.96 3.77 -29.07
C THR A 178 -62.41 2.42 -28.62
N ALA A 179 -61.66 1.72 -29.49
CA ALA A 179 -61.00 0.45 -29.18
C ALA A 179 -59.59 0.61 -28.56
N LEU A 180 -59.09 1.84 -28.42
CA LEU A 180 -57.71 2.11 -27.99
C LEU A 180 -57.48 1.64 -26.54
N THR A 181 -56.48 0.78 -26.37
CA THR A 181 -56.04 0.22 -25.08
C THR A 181 -54.66 0.74 -24.65
N LEU A 182 -53.81 1.12 -25.60
CA LEU A 182 -52.45 1.60 -25.34
C LEU A 182 -52.17 2.82 -26.22
N LEU A 183 -51.72 3.89 -25.59
CA LEU A 183 -51.24 5.10 -26.26
C LEU A 183 -49.86 5.45 -25.73
N LYS A 184 -48.87 5.49 -26.61
CA LYS A 184 -47.55 6.03 -26.32
C LYS A 184 -47.26 7.15 -27.31
N CYS A 185 -47.12 8.36 -26.80
CA CYS A 185 -46.80 9.57 -27.55
C CYS A 185 -45.81 10.45 -26.77
N ASN A 186 -44.86 9.83 -26.08
CA ASN A 186 -43.81 10.55 -25.35
C ASN A 186 -42.79 11.17 -26.31
N ASP A 187 -42.10 12.23 -25.88
CA ASP A 187 -41.06 12.90 -26.67
C ASP A 187 -41.56 13.33 -28.07
N SER A 188 -42.72 14.00 -28.13
CA SER A 188 -43.40 14.32 -29.39
C SER A 188 -43.68 15.81 -29.62
N GLU A 189 -43.19 16.68 -28.73
CA GLU A 189 -43.47 18.13 -28.71
C GLU A 189 -44.97 18.50 -28.66
N LEU A 190 -45.83 17.60 -28.16
CA LEU A 190 -47.27 17.79 -28.12
C LEU A 190 -47.65 18.99 -27.25
N ASN A 191 -48.41 19.92 -27.82
CA ASN A 191 -49.04 21.01 -27.10
C ASN A 191 -50.49 20.68 -26.71
N SER A 192 -51.10 19.70 -27.40
CA SER A 192 -52.49 19.30 -27.20
C SER A 192 -52.67 17.81 -27.47
N LEU A 193 -53.26 17.12 -26.50
CA LEU A 193 -53.68 15.72 -26.61
C LEU A 193 -55.18 15.64 -26.36
N ILE A 194 -55.93 15.22 -27.37
CA ILE A 194 -57.40 15.27 -27.36
C ILE A 194 -57.95 13.86 -27.26
N PHE A 195 -58.59 13.57 -26.14
CA PHE A 195 -59.32 12.34 -25.90
C PHE A 195 -60.82 12.47 -26.20
N GLY A 196 -61.50 11.34 -26.32
CA GLY A 196 -62.94 11.20 -26.53
C GLY A 196 -63.46 9.90 -25.93
N GLY A 197 -64.12 9.06 -26.73
CA GLY A 197 -64.73 7.80 -26.29
C GLY A 197 -63.75 6.66 -25.95
N ASN A 198 -62.52 6.97 -25.52
CA ASN A 198 -61.42 6.02 -25.31
C ASN A 198 -61.52 5.28 -23.95
N ASN A 199 -62.68 4.70 -23.65
CA ASN A 199 -62.97 4.11 -22.34
C ASN A 199 -62.23 2.80 -22.05
N ASN A 200 -61.52 2.23 -23.05
CA ASN A 200 -60.79 0.97 -22.94
C ASN A 200 -59.28 1.16 -22.68
N LEU A 201 -58.79 2.39 -22.50
CA LEU A 201 -57.38 2.67 -22.26
C LEU A 201 -56.89 1.98 -20.98
N ILE A 202 -55.72 1.35 -21.06
CA ILE A 202 -55.03 0.63 -19.98
C ILE A 202 -53.72 1.34 -19.63
N GLU A 203 -53.01 1.85 -20.64
CA GLU A 203 -51.72 2.54 -20.51
C GLU A 203 -51.71 3.80 -21.39
N ILE A 204 -51.34 4.94 -20.79
CA ILE A 204 -51.05 6.19 -21.47
C ILE A 204 -49.66 6.63 -21.06
N ASP A 205 -48.79 6.82 -22.05
CA ASP A 205 -47.52 7.54 -21.89
C ASP A 205 -47.51 8.76 -22.80
N CYS A 206 -47.53 9.94 -22.19
CA CYS A 206 -47.42 11.23 -22.87
C CYS A 206 -46.33 12.10 -22.22
N SER A 207 -45.31 11.50 -21.60
CA SER A 207 -44.22 12.25 -20.98
C SER A 207 -43.36 13.02 -21.98
N ASN A 208 -42.58 13.99 -21.50
CA ASN A 208 -41.66 14.79 -22.32
C ASN A 208 -42.38 15.49 -23.48
N ASN A 209 -43.40 16.29 -23.15
CA ASN A 209 -44.17 17.07 -24.12
C ASN A 209 -44.38 18.49 -23.59
N ASN A 210 -45.13 19.31 -24.31
CA ASN A 210 -45.46 20.70 -23.96
C ASN A 210 -46.92 20.85 -23.51
N LEU A 211 -47.51 19.80 -22.92
CA LEU A 211 -48.92 19.82 -22.54
C LEU A 211 -49.14 20.77 -21.36
N THR A 212 -50.06 21.72 -21.53
CA THR A 212 -50.49 22.65 -20.46
C THR A 212 -51.73 22.16 -19.71
N SER A 213 -52.46 21.21 -20.29
CA SER A 213 -53.60 20.54 -19.68
C SER A 213 -53.70 19.09 -20.20
N LEU A 214 -54.20 18.20 -19.36
CA LEU A 214 -54.41 16.79 -19.69
C LEU A 214 -55.75 16.32 -19.14
N ASN A 215 -56.72 16.14 -20.04
CA ASN A 215 -58.06 15.66 -19.71
C ASN A 215 -58.19 14.18 -20.10
N VAL A 216 -57.69 13.31 -19.23
CA VAL A 216 -57.77 11.84 -19.42
C VAL A 216 -59.24 11.38 -19.38
N PRO A 217 -59.66 10.40 -20.21
CA PRO A 217 -60.99 9.84 -20.14
C PRO A 217 -61.33 9.33 -18.75
N THR A 218 -62.57 9.55 -18.30
CA THR A 218 -63.07 8.96 -17.06
C THR A 218 -63.28 7.46 -17.26
N THR A 219 -62.25 6.66 -16.98
CA THR A 219 -62.29 5.19 -17.07
C THR A 219 -61.66 4.53 -15.85
N THR A 220 -62.17 3.36 -15.49
CA THR A 220 -61.60 2.49 -14.45
C THR A 220 -60.65 1.44 -15.03
N THR A 221 -60.49 1.36 -16.36
CA THR A 221 -59.59 0.39 -17.01
C THR A 221 -58.14 0.87 -17.04
N LEU A 222 -57.91 2.18 -16.88
CA LEU A 222 -56.57 2.76 -16.93
C LEU A 222 -55.80 2.37 -15.68
N THR A 223 -54.67 1.68 -15.88
CA THR A 223 -53.81 1.18 -14.81
C THR A 223 -52.49 1.93 -14.73
N LYS A 224 -52.04 2.52 -15.85
CA LYS A 224 -50.79 3.27 -15.92
C LYS A 224 -50.97 4.60 -16.63
N LEU A 225 -50.55 5.67 -15.97
CA LEU A 225 -50.48 7.01 -16.53
C LEU A 225 -49.09 7.61 -16.29
N ASN A 226 -48.38 7.92 -17.36
CA ASN A 226 -47.16 8.71 -17.33
C ASN A 226 -47.37 10.02 -18.09
N CYS A 227 -47.29 11.14 -17.38
CA CYS A 227 -47.33 12.49 -17.92
C CYS A 227 -46.19 13.36 -17.37
N ASN A 228 -45.07 12.73 -17.01
CA ASN A 228 -43.87 13.44 -16.55
C ASN A 228 -43.38 14.48 -17.56
N ASN A 229 -42.68 15.51 -17.08
CA ASN A 229 -42.00 16.50 -17.92
C ASN A 229 -42.94 17.13 -18.96
N ASN A 230 -43.91 17.88 -18.45
CA ASN A 230 -44.87 18.66 -19.21
C ASN A 230 -45.02 20.04 -18.54
N GLN A 231 -46.04 20.81 -18.93
CA GLN A 231 -46.33 22.15 -18.39
C GLN A 231 -47.68 22.15 -17.67
N LEU A 232 -48.09 21.01 -17.09
CA LEU A 232 -49.40 20.86 -16.45
C LEU A 232 -49.47 21.70 -15.18
N THR A 233 -50.51 22.51 -15.06
CA THR A 233 -50.80 23.30 -13.84
C THR A 233 -51.84 22.63 -12.93
N SER A 234 -52.56 21.65 -13.46
CA SER A 234 -53.54 20.84 -12.73
C SER A 234 -53.68 19.48 -13.41
N LEU A 235 -54.03 18.46 -12.62
CA LEU A 235 -54.24 17.10 -13.10
C LEU A 235 -55.39 16.45 -12.32
N ASN A 236 -56.48 16.11 -13.00
CA ASN A 236 -57.62 15.44 -12.38
C ASN A 236 -57.55 13.92 -12.60
N VAL A 237 -57.08 13.20 -11.57
CA VAL A 237 -56.96 11.74 -11.57
C VAL A 237 -57.99 11.05 -10.68
N ALA A 238 -58.82 11.78 -9.94
CA ALA A 238 -59.69 11.24 -8.88
C ALA A 238 -60.69 10.17 -9.36
N SER A 239 -61.05 10.15 -10.65
CA SER A 239 -61.93 9.13 -11.24
C SER A 239 -61.21 7.85 -11.71
N LEU A 240 -59.88 7.89 -11.81
CA LEU A 240 -59.04 6.83 -12.39
C LEU A 240 -58.67 5.77 -11.33
N THR A 241 -59.67 5.27 -10.60
CA THR A 241 -59.51 4.38 -9.43
C THR A 241 -58.81 3.04 -9.71
N GLY A 242 -58.63 2.68 -10.99
CA GLY A 242 -57.88 1.50 -11.43
C GLY A 242 -56.35 1.71 -11.52
N LEU A 243 -55.85 2.94 -11.33
CA LEU A 243 -54.41 3.22 -11.44
C LEU A 243 -53.61 2.43 -10.40
N THR A 244 -52.57 1.76 -10.90
CA THR A 244 -51.50 1.14 -10.10
C THR A 244 -50.18 1.90 -10.24
N PHE A 245 -50.06 2.73 -11.28
CA PHE A 245 -48.88 3.52 -11.61
C PHE A 245 -49.29 4.94 -12.05
N LEU A 246 -48.79 5.94 -11.34
CA LEU A 246 -48.99 7.36 -11.68
C LEU A 246 -47.66 8.10 -11.62
N GLN A 247 -47.27 8.69 -12.74
CA GLN A 247 -46.07 9.53 -12.87
C GLN A 247 -46.48 10.89 -13.43
N CYS A 248 -46.38 11.93 -12.62
CA CYS A 248 -46.68 13.32 -12.99
C CYS A 248 -45.61 14.33 -12.51
N ALA A 249 -44.37 13.85 -12.34
CA ALA A 249 -43.22 14.66 -11.98
C ALA A 249 -42.84 15.70 -13.05
N VAL A 250 -42.09 16.73 -12.67
CA VAL A 250 -41.61 17.82 -13.54
C VAL A 250 -42.77 18.48 -14.29
N ASN A 251 -43.64 19.13 -13.51
CA ASN A 251 -44.78 19.89 -14.01
C ASN A 251 -44.92 21.17 -13.15
N SER A 252 -46.09 21.80 -13.13
CA SER A 252 -46.39 22.97 -12.28
C SER A 252 -47.70 22.76 -11.51
N ILE A 253 -47.96 21.51 -11.09
CA ILE A 253 -49.19 21.14 -10.39
C ILE A 253 -49.15 21.68 -8.97
N ALA A 254 -50.16 22.48 -8.60
CA ALA A 254 -50.26 23.09 -7.27
C ALA A 254 -51.19 22.32 -6.30
N ASP A 255 -52.12 21.53 -6.83
CA ASP A 255 -53.07 20.70 -6.07
C ASP A 255 -53.30 19.38 -6.81
N LEU A 256 -53.24 18.27 -6.07
CA LEU A 256 -53.42 16.93 -6.61
C LEU A 256 -54.20 16.04 -5.63
N ASN A 257 -55.40 15.63 -6.04
CA ASN A 257 -56.23 14.71 -5.26
C ASN A 257 -56.01 13.26 -5.69
N VAL A 258 -55.28 12.50 -4.89
CA VAL A 258 -54.99 11.07 -5.09
C VAL A 258 -55.77 10.14 -4.17
N LEU A 259 -56.58 10.65 -3.24
CA LEU A 259 -57.26 9.83 -2.23
C LEU A 259 -58.08 8.65 -2.79
N PRO A 260 -58.77 8.76 -3.94
CA PRO A 260 -59.51 7.64 -4.52
C PRO A 260 -58.62 6.52 -5.10
N LEU A 261 -57.32 6.75 -5.29
CA LEU A 261 -56.40 5.88 -6.04
C LEU A 261 -55.79 4.77 -5.18
N THR A 262 -56.62 4.07 -4.40
CA THR A 262 -56.21 3.06 -3.41
C THR A 262 -55.44 1.85 -3.97
N ASN A 263 -55.42 1.67 -5.29
CA ASN A 263 -54.67 0.60 -5.97
C ASN A 263 -53.25 1.02 -6.38
N LEU A 264 -52.83 2.26 -6.13
CA LEU A 264 -51.49 2.72 -6.47
C LEU A 264 -50.41 1.92 -5.75
N ILE A 265 -49.43 1.49 -6.54
CA ILE A 265 -48.22 0.78 -6.10
C ILE A 265 -47.01 1.71 -6.29
N ASN A 266 -46.98 2.44 -7.40
CA ASN A 266 -45.91 3.39 -7.73
C ASN A 266 -46.51 4.78 -8.02
N PHE A 267 -46.02 5.78 -7.28
CA PHE A 267 -46.48 7.16 -7.42
C PHE A 267 -45.31 8.14 -7.38
N GLY A 268 -45.15 8.93 -8.44
CA GLY A 268 -44.16 10.00 -8.54
C GLY A 268 -44.79 11.34 -8.89
N CYS A 269 -44.53 12.35 -8.07
CA CYS A 269 -45.00 13.72 -8.27
C CYS A 269 -43.92 14.77 -7.98
N ASP A 270 -42.64 14.41 -8.12
CA ASP A 270 -41.50 15.28 -7.87
C ASP A 270 -41.52 16.54 -8.75
N SER A 271 -40.82 17.60 -8.32
CA SER A 271 -40.63 18.84 -9.09
C SER A 271 -41.97 19.44 -9.55
N ASN A 272 -42.83 19.76 -8.58
CA ASN A 272 -44.13 20.39 -8.77
C ASN A 272 -44.27 21.61 -7.82
N GLN A 273 -45.48 22.11 -7.63
CA GLN A 273 -45.76 23.26 -6.77
C GLN A 273 -46.71 22.89 -5.61
N LEU A 274 -46.70 21.62 -5.19
CA LEU A 274 -47.59 21.11 -4.15
C LEU A 274 -47.23 21.72 -2.80
N GLN A 275 -48.19 22.36 -2.14
CA GLN A 275 -48.06 22.86 -0.77
C GLN A 275 -48.60 21.88 0.29
N ALA A 276 -49.52 21.01 -0.13
CA ALA A 276 -50.09 19.95 0.67
C ALA A 276 -50.37 18.73 -0.24
N LEU A 277 -50.24 17.53 0.32
CA LEU A 277 -50.52 16.29 -0.37
C LEU A 277 -51.02 15.26 0.65
N ASP A 278 -52.23 14.74 0.42
CA ASP A 278 -52.82 13.72 1.29
C ASP A 278 -52.76 12.35 0.62
N VAL A 279 -52.04 11.43 1.26
CA VAL A 279 -51.74 10.07 0.77
C VAL A 279 -52.24 8.97 1.71
N HIS A 280 -52.97 9.29 2.77
CA HIS A 280 -53.27 8.33 3.85
C HIS A 280 -54.05 7.07 3.40
N THR A 281 -54.71 7.10 2.24
CA THR A 281 -55.45 5.96 1.67
C THR A 281 -54.59 5.06 0.77
N LEU A 282 -53.38 5.48 0.40
CA LEU A 282 -52.53 4.81 -0.60
C LEU A 282 -51.69 3.67 -0.01
N ILE A 283 -52.29 2.83 0.83
CA ILE A 283 -51.61 1.82 1.65
C ILE A 283 -50.84 0.74 0.87
N ASN A 284 -51.06 0.63 -0.44
CA ASN A 284 -50.40 -0.33 -1.32
C ASN A 284 -49.12 0.21 -1.99
N LEU A 285 -48.74 1.47 -1.72
CA LEU A 285 -47.52 2.04 -2.28
C LEU A 285 -46.27 1.28 -1.81
N THR A 286 -45.44 0.91 -2.76
CA THR A 286 -44.07 0.40 -2.56
C THR A 286 -43.04 1.48 -2.90
N ASP A 287 -43.36 2.35 -3.87
CA ASP A 287 -42.50 3.41 -4.37
C ASP A 287 -43.23 4.74 -4.35
N PHE A 288 -42.72 5.70 -3.59
CA PHE A 288 -43.30 7.03 -3.49
C PHE A 288 -42.24 8.13 -3.58
N THR A 289 -42.38 9.02 -4.54
CA THR A 289 -41.49 10.17 -4.72
C THR A 289 -42.30 11.47 -4.83
N CYS A 290 -41.98 12.43 -3.95
CA CYS A 290 -42.67 13.73 -3.84
C CYS A 290 -41.70 14.88 -3.58
N GLY A 291 -40.43 14.70 -3.96
CA GLY A 291 -39.38 15.69 -3.76
C GLY A 291 -39.58 16.97 -4.57
N GLU A 292 -38.77 18.00 -4.28
CA GLU A 292 -38.80 19.29 -4.98
C GLU A 292 -40.22 19.90 -5.07
N ASN A 293 -40.88 20.01 -3.92
CA ASN A 293 -42.19 20.62 -3.76
C ASN A 293 -42.15 21.67 -2.63
N MET A 294 -43.31 22.14 -2.17
CA MET A 294 -43.44 23.11 -1.09
C MET A 294 -44.21 22.52 0.10
N LEU A 295 -44.12 21.20 0.31
CA LEU A 295 -44.85 20.50 1.37
C LEU A 295 -44.33 20.93 2.75
N THR A 296 -45.25 21.34 3.63
CA THR A 296 -44.95 21.70 5.03
C THR A 296 -45.30 20.59 6.02
N GLU A 297 -46.20 19.70 5.63
CA GLU A 297 -46.62 18.51 6.34
C GLU A 297 -46.89 17.36 5.36
N LEU A 298 -46.65 16.13 5.80
CA LEU A 298 -46.93 14.93 5.01
C LEU A 298 -47.18 13.74 5.94
N ASN A 299 -48.40 13.19 5.91
CA ASN A 299 -48.76 12.02 6.71
C ASN A 299 -48.54 10.72 5.92
N VAL A 300 -47.42 10.06 6.19
CA VAL A 300 -47.02 8.80 5.56
C VAL A 300 -47.16 7.57 6.48
N ALA A 301 -47.56 7.75 7.73
CA ALA A 301 -47.67 6.66 8.71
C ALA A 301 -48.54 5.46 8.26
N PRO A 302 -49.62 5.64 7.45
CA PRO A 302 -50.40 4.51 6.91
C PRO A 302 -49.71 3.71 5.80
N LEU A 303 -48.62 4.22 5.21
CA LEU A 303 -47.96 3.66 4.02
C LEU A 303 -46.96 2.54 4.40
N VAL A 304 -47.45 1.51 5.06
CA VAL A 304 -46.63 0.46 5.69
C VAL A 304 -45.84 -0.43 4.71
N ASN A 305 -46.20 -0.41 3.42
CA ASN A 305 -45.59 -1.24 2.38
C ASN A 305 -44.47 -0.53 1.61
N LEU A 306 -44.13 0.72 1.95
CA LEU A 306 -43.07 1.46 1.25
C LEU A 306 -41.71 0.75 1.37
N GLU A 307 -41.07 0.59 0.22
CA GLU A 307 -39.70 0.09 0.05
C GLU A 307 -38.75 1.23 -0.33
N TRP A 308 -39.23 2.17 -1.16
CA TRP A 308 -38.52 3.39 -1.55
C TRP A 308 -39.37 4.63 -1.30
N PHE A 309 -38.81 5.59 -0.56
CA PHE A 309 -39.48 6.85 -0.26
C PHE A 309 -38.54 8.05 -0.40
N SER A 310 -38.94 9.02 -1.22
CA SER A 310 -38.27 10.31 -1.36
C SER A 310 -39.23 11.48 -1.11
N CYS A 311 -38.85 12.36 -0.20
CA CYS A 311 -39.52 13.63 0.09
C CYS A 311 -38.50 14.79 0.19
N GLU A 312 -37.39 14.68 -0.54
CA GLU A 312 -36.32 15.67 -0.54
C GLU A 312 -36.78 17.06 -1.01
N ASP A 313 -36.05 18.10 -0.62
CA ASP A 313 -36.29 19.47 -1.11
C ASP A 313 -37.74 19.94 -0.90
N ASN A 314 -38.18 19.88 0.36
CA ASN A 314 -39.48 20.34 0.83
C ASN A 314 -39.29 21.22 2.09
N GLN A 315 -40.37 21.54 2.81
CA GLN A 315 -40.37 22.37 4.02
C GLN A 315 -40.86 21.59 5.25
N LEU A 316 -40.69 20.26 5.25
CA LEU A 316 -41.20 19.38 6.32
C LEU A 316 -40.45 19.62 7.62
N THR A 317 -41.18 19.75 8.73
CA THR A 317 -40.61 19.95 10.08
C THR A 317 -40.64 18.69 10.95
N GLU A 318 -41.53 17.76 10.60
CA GLU A 318 -41.72 16.47 11.23
C GLU A 318 -42.14 15.43 10.17
N LEU A 319 -41.81 14.16 10.42
CA LEU A 319 -42.21 13.05 9.57
C LEU A 319 -42.20 11.74 10.38
N ASP A 320 -43.32 11.02 10.38
CA ASP A 320 -43.45 9.75 11.08
C ASP A 320 -43.32 8.57 10.09
N ILE A 321 -42.18 7.88 10.16
CA ILE A 321 -41.87 6.68 9.38
C ILE A 321 -41.85 5.41 10.23
N ALA A 322 -42.25 5.47 11.50
CA ALA A 322 -42.02 4.41 12.48
C ALA A 322 -42.69 3.07 12.14
N SER A 323 -43.69 3.08 11.27
CA SER A 323 -44.46 1.91 10.83
C SER A 323 -43.92 1.22 9.57
N MET A 324 -42.95 1.80 8.87
CA MET A 324 -42.51 1.36 7.54
C MET A 324 -41.48 0.22 7.62
N THR A 325 -41.94 -0.99 7.91
CA THR A 325 -41.05 -2.15 8.15
C THR A 325 -40.24 -2.59 6.94
N ASN A 326 -40.70 -2.25 5.72
CA ASN A 326 -40.08 -2.69 4.46
C ASN A 326 -39.17 -1.62 3.83
N LEU A 327 -39.01 -0.46 4.47
CA LEU A 327 -38.29 0.66 3.87
C LEU A 327 -36.80 0.32 3.72
N ILE A 328 -36.31 0.32 2.48
CA ILE A 328 -34.92 0.00 2.10
C ILE A 328 -34.09 1.28 1.97
N ALA A 329 -34.64 2.30 1.31
CA ALA A 329 -33.96 3.58 1.11
C ALA A 329 -34.89 4.76 1.37
N PHE A 330 -34.37 5.74 2.11
CA PHE A 330 -35.13 6.91 2.53
C PHE A 330 -34.36 8.21 2.27
N PHE A 331 -34.96 9.08 1.46
CA PHE A 331 -34.40 10.37 1.05
C PHE A 331 -35.26 11.52 1.59
N CYS A 332 -34.72 12.28 2.54
CA CYS A 332 -35.39 13.42 3.18
C CYS A 332 -34.49 14.65 3.32
N ARG A 333 -33.42 14.72 2.52
CA ARG A 333 -32.50 15.85 2.50
C ARG A 333 -33.21 17.17 2.21
N ASN A 334 -32.59 18.28 2.60
CA ASN A 334 -33.08 19.64 2.33
C ASN A 334 -34.52 19.87 2.83
N ASN A 335 -34.73 19.63 4.12
CA ASN A 335 -35.99 19.90 4.82
C ASN A 335 -35.70 20.65 6.13
N HIS A 336 -36.69 20.75 7.03
CA HIS A 336 -36.58 21.36 8.35
C HIS A 336 -36.83 20.35 9.47
N LEU A 337 -36.54 19.07 9.24
CA LEU A 337 -36.80 18.00 10.19
C LEU A 337 -35.95 18.18 11.44
N ASN A 338 -36.61 18.19 12.61
CA ASN A 338 -35.92 18.37 13.90
C ASN A 338 -35.46 17.05 14.53
N ALA A 339 -36.07 15.94 14.13
CA ALA A 339 -35.77 14.60 14.61
C ALA A 339 -36.20 13.55 13.57
N LEU A 340 -35.58 12.38 13.62
CA LEU A 340 -36.02 11.18 12.92
C LEU A 340 -36.12 10.03 13.93
N THR A 341 -37.27 9.37 13.96
CA THR A 341 -37.51 8.19 14.80
C THR A 341 -37.87 7.01 13.90
N PHE A 342 -37.14 5.90 14.03
CA PHE A 342 -37.28 4.77 13.12
C PHE A 342 -38.30 3.73 13.57
N GLY A 343 -38.60 3.60 14.86
CA GLY A 343 -39.58 2.62 15.35
C GLY A 343 -39.31 1.21 14.82
N ASN A 344 -40.22 0.67 14.00
CA ASN A 344 -40.10 -0.64 13.35
C ASN A 344 -39.48 -0.59 11.94
N ALA A 345 -39.07 0.58 11.43
CA ALA A 345 -38.38 0.74 10.15
C ALA A 345 -36.91 0.32 10.24
N THR A 346 -36.65 -0.91 10.68
CA THR A 346 -35.31 -1.44 10.95
C THR A 346 -34.56 -1.90 9.70
N SER A 347 -35.24 -1.96 8.55
CA SER A 347 -34.73 -2.52 7.29
C SER A 347 -33.98 -1.51 6.41
N ILE A 348 -33.88 -0.25 6.85
CA ILE A 348 -33.27 0.83 6.07
C ILE A 348 -31.79 0.52 5.82
N GLY A 349 -31.45 0.33 4.55
CA GLY A 349 -30.08 0.13 4.07
C GLY A 349 -29.39 1.43 3.67
N GLY A 350 -30.17 2.46 3.29
CA GLY A 350 -29.66 3.79 2.92
C GLY A 350 -30.51 4.93 3.52
N LEU A 351 -29.87 5.81 4.29
CA LEU A 351 -30.50 6.98 4.91
C LEU A 351 -29.82 8.27 4.45
N TYR A 352 -30.60 9.13 3.79
CA TYR A 352 -30.12 10.39 3.21
C TYR A 352 -30.90 11.56 3.81
N CYS A 353 -30.33 12.19 4.83
CA CYS A 353 -31.00 13.18 5.68
C CYS A 353 -30.20 14.48 5.88
N GLU A 354 -29.25 14.77 4.98
CA GLU A 354 -28.46 16.00 5.05
C GLU A 354 -29.29 17.29 4.94
N ASN A 355 -28.72 18.39 5.44
CA ASN A 355 -29.35 19.73 5.41
C ASN A 355 -30.75 19.74 6.05
N ASN A 356 -30.81 19.28 7.30
CA ASN A 356 -32.01 19.34 8.14
C ASN A 356 -31.65 20.01 9.48
N ASN A 357 -32.58 19.97 10.45
CA ASN A 357 -32.41 20.54 11.79
C ASN A 357 -32.26 19.44 12.86
N ILE A 358 -31.78 18.25 12.48
CA ILE A 358 -31.70 17.07 13.34
C ILE A 358 -30.59 17.23 14.37
N SER A 359 -30.93 17.29 15.66
CA SER A 359 -29.92 17.43 16.72
C SER A 359 -29.34 16.10 17.25
N ALA A 360 -30.04 14.99 17.00
CA ALA A 360 -29.64 13.66 17.41
C ALA A 360 -30.20 12.61 16.45
N LEU A 361 -29.40 11.59 16.13
CA LEU A 361 -29.76 10.53 15.20
C LEU A 361 -29.47 9.17 15.84
N GLU A 362 -30.52 8.41 16.16
CA GLU A 362 -30.41 7.10 16.83
C GLU A 362 -30.37 5.96 15.81
N LEU A 363 -29.17 5.47 15.48
CA LEU A 363 -28.96 4.48 14.41
C LEU A 363 -28.98 3.01 14.87
N LEU A 364 -28.98 2.75 16.18
CA LEU A 364 -28.94 1.39 16.74
C LEU A 364 -30.06 0.46 16.24
N PRO A 365 -31.30 0.93 15.99
CA PRO A 365 -32.36 0.08 15.43
C PRO A 365 -32.12 -0.36 13.98
N LEU A 366 -31.21 0.29 13.25
CA LEU A 366 -31.02 0.08 11.81
C LEU A 366 -29.90 -0.93 11.52
N HIS A 367 -30.18 -2.22 11.75
CA HIS A 367 -29.19 -3.29 11.64
C HIS A 367 -28.66 -3.53 10.20
N GLY A 368 -29.36 -3.04 9.18
CA GLY A 368 -28.98 -3.18 7.77
C GLY A 368 -28.33 -1.93 7.15
N LEU A 369 -28.11 -0.87 7.93
CA LEU A 369 -27.66 0.42 7.39
C LEU A 369 -26.25 0.31 6.80
N SER A 370 -26.12 0.65 5.53
CA SER A 370 -24.87 0.60 4.77
C SER A 370 -24.47 1.94 4.16
N SER A 371 -25.41 2.89 4.05
CA SER A 371 -25.18 4.21 3.47
C SER A 371 -25.85 5.26 4.36
N LEU A 372 -25.06 6.19 4.87
CA LEU A 372 -25.55 7.30 5.69
C LEU A 372 -25.00 8.62 5.16
N THR A 373 -25.88 9.55 4.84
CA THR A 373 -25.56 10.97 4.66
C THR A 373 -26.36 11.81 5.63
N CYS A 374 -25.68 12.55 6.51
CA CYS A 374 -26.31 13.36 7.56
C CYS A 374 -25.61 14.70 7.80
N GLN A 375 -24.75 15.14 6.87
CA GLN A 375 -24.04 16.41 6.98
C GLN A 375 -24.99 17.62 7.10
N ASN A 376 -24.49 18.71 7.66
CA ASN A 376 -25.23 19.97 7.87
C ASN A 376 -26.51 19.80 8.70
N ASN A 377 -26.44 18.94 9.72
CA ASN A 377 -27.42 18.85 10.79
C ASN A 377 -26.73 19.22 12.12
N PRO A 378 -27.41 19.86 13.09
CA PRO A 378 -26.82 20.23 14.38
C PRO A 378 -26.59 19.02 15.33
N ILE A 379 -26.09 17.89 14.79
CA ILE A 379 -25.78 16.66 15.52
C ILE A 379 -24.53 16.89 16.38
N VAL A 380 -24.65 16.64 17.68
CA VAL A 380 -23.55 16.82 18.65
C VAL A 380 -22.69 15.56 18.80
N SER A 381 -23.34 14.39 18.77
CA SER A 381 -22.70 13.08 18.91
C SER A 381 -23.37 12.09 17.96
N LEU A 382 -22.56 11.27 17.27
CA LEU A 382 -23.03 10.27 16.32
C LEU A 382 -22.44 8.90 16.64
N ASP A 383 -23.30 7.91 16.89
CA ASP A 383 -22.89 6.52 17.08
C ASP A 383 -23.10 5.73 15.78
N ILE A 384 -22.00 5.37 15.12
CA ILE A 384 -21.99 4.60 13.88
C ILE A 384 -21.71 3.12 14.11
N SER A 385 -21.74 2.65 15.37
CA SER A 385 -21.39 1.27 15.72
C SER A 385 -22.36 0.22 15.16
N SER A 386 -23.56 0.61 14.71
CA SER A 386 -24.52 -0.26 14.02
C SER A 386 -24.25 -0.42 12.51
N ILE A 387 -23.36 0.38 11.93
CA ILE A 387 -23.07 0.38 10.50
C ILE A 387 -21.95 -0.63 10.24
N GLU A 388 -22.31 -1.83 9.79
CA GLU A 388 -21.36 -2.92 9.57
C GLU A 388 -20.55 -2.79 8.27
N THR A 389 -21.09 -2.15 7.23
CA THR A 389 -20.45 -2.03 5.90
C THR A 389 -20.80 -0.71 5.21
N GLY A 390 -20.06 -0.33 4.16
CA GLY A 390 -20.45 0.74 3.24
C GLY A 390 -19.83 2.11 3.56
N TYR A 391 -20.61 3.19 3.54
CA TYR A 391 -20.09 4.55 3.71
C TYR A 391 -20.91 5.42 4.66
N VAL A 392 -20.19 6.32 5.36
CA VAL A 392 -20.76 7.36 6.22
C VAL A 392 -20.23 8.72 5.76
N ASN A 393 -21.14 9.65 5.48
CA ASN A 393 -20.83 11.07 5.30
C ASN A 393 -21.57 11.86 6.37
N CYS A 394 -20.81 12.43 7.29
CA CYS A 394 -21.32 13.22 8.40
C CYS A 394 -20.52 14.51 8.53
N GLY A 395 -21.03 15.44 9.32
CA GLY A 395 -20.36 16.73 9.45
C GLY A 395 -21.27 17.83 9.94
N SER A 396 -20.85 18.53 11.00
CA SER A 396 -21.52 19.72 11.50
C SER A 396 -20.60 20.55 12.39
N PRO A 397 -20.79 21.88 12.44
CA PRO A 397 -20.08 22.73 13.40
C PRO A 397 -20.25 22.31 14.86
N GLU A 398 -21.26 21.52 15.21
CA GLU A 398 -21.58 21.05 16.56
C GLU A 398 -21.02 19.65 16.88
N LEU A 399 -20.60 18.88 15.86
CA LEU A 399 -20.20 17.48 16.01
C LEU A 399 -18.91 17.38 16.83
N SER A 400 -19.03 16.86 18.05
CA SER A 400 -17.94 16.79 19.03
C SER A 400 -17.55 15.36 19.41
N GLU A 401 -18.34 14.36 19.00
CA GLU A 401 -18.09 12.95 19.28
C GLU A 401 -18.58 12.05 18.12
N ILE A 402 -17.75 11.09 17.73
CA ILE A 402 -18.14 9.95 16.88
C ILE A 402 -17.77 8.67 17.62
N LYS A 403 -18.73 7.75 17.77
CA LYS A 403 -18.51 6.43 18.37
C LYS A 403 -18.50 5.35 17.30
N ALA A 404 -17.48 4.51 17.36
CA ALA A 404 -17.23 3.39 16.46
C ALA A 404 -16.68 2.21 17.28
N ASP A 405 -17.44 1.78 18.29
CA ASP A 405 -16.95 0.86 19.34
C ASP A 405 -16.99 -0.62 18.94
N VAL A 406 -17.70 -0.95 17.85
CA VAL A 406 -17.86 -2.32 17.34
C VAL A 406 -17.01 -2.50 16.08
N PRO A 407 -16.35 -3.66 15.89
CA PRO A 407 -15.66 -3.98 14.66
C PRO A 407 -16.61 -3.85 13.46
N SER A 408 -16.25 -3.02 12.50
CA SER A 408 -17.03 -2.86 11.27
C SER A 408 -16.14 -3.00 10.04
N ASN A 409 -16.80 -3.38 8.95
CA ASN A 409 -16.25 -3.42 7.60
C ASN A 409 -16.62 -2.13 6.83
N LEU A 410 -16.77 -1.00 7.54
CA LEU A 410 -16.98 0.30 6.92
C LEU A 410 -15.82 0.62 5.97
N ASN A 411 -16.13 0.98 4.73
CA ASN A 411 -15.13 1.24 3.69
C ASN A 411 -14.73 2.72 3.65
N MET A 412 -15.71 3.61 3.79
CA MET A 412 -15.51 5.06 3.64
C MET A 412 -16.12 5.84 4.80
N LEU A 413 -15.35 6.77 5.34
CA LEU A 413 -15.79 7.72 6.36
C LEU A 413 -15.41 9.14 5.94
N THR A 414 -16.43 9.98 5.74
CA THR A 414 -16.27 11.41 5.50
C THR A 414 -16.81 12.18 6.70
N ILE A 415 -15.97 13.06 7.24
CA ILE A 415 -16.28 13.97 8.35
C ILE A 415 -15.97 15.39 7.88
N SER A 416 -16.99 16.22 7.68
CA SER A 416 -16.84 17.59 7.18
C SER A 416 -17.28 18.63 8.20
N ALA A 417 -16.39 19.54 8.61
CA ALA A 417 -16.61 20.49 9.71
C ALA A 417 -16.96 19.79 11.04
N SER A 418 -16.06 19.82 12.02
CA SER A 418 -16.31 19.20 13.32
C SER A 418 -15.54 19.88 14.45
N GLN A 419 -16.09 19.79 15.66
CA GLN A 419 -15.43 20.14 16.91
C GLN A 419 -14.76 18.93 17.59
N LEU A 420 -14.48 17.86 16.85
CA LEU A 420 -13.87 16.64 17.38
C LEU A 420 -12.50 16.94 18.01
N PRO A 421 -12.31 16.74 19.34
CA PRO A 421 -11.00 16.88 19.96
C PRO A 421 -10.12 15.64 19.71
N GLN A 422 -10.76 14.48 19.49
CA GLN A 422 -10.13 13.19 19.24
C GLN A 422 -11.03 12.33 18.36
N LEU A 423 -10.45 11.35 17.68
CA LEU A 423 -11.16 10.38 16.84
C LEU A 423 -10.52 9.01 17.01
N ASN A 424 -11.31 8.02 17.44
CA ASN A 424 -10.86 6.64 17.61
C ASN A 424 -11.44 5.77 16.49
N LEU A 425 -10.57 5.25 15.63
CA LEU A 425 -10.93 4.42 14.48
C LEU A 425 -10.43 2.97 14.61
N ASN A 426 -10.00 2.56 15.82
CA ASN A 426 -9.32 1.28 16.03
C ASN A 426 -10.14 0.03 15.65
N ASN A 427 -11.47 0.14 15.60
CA ASN A 427 -12.37 -0.95 15.23
C ASN A 427 -12.75 -0.95 13.74
N LEU A 428 -12.32 0.05 12.97
CA LEU A 428 -12.63 0.21 11.55
C LEU A 428 -11.49 -0.38 10.69
N SER A 429 -11.19 -1.65 10.89
CA SER A 429 -10.02 -2.31 10.27
C SER A 429 -10.05 -2.36 8.74
N GLN A 430 -11.24 -2.27 8.12
CA GLN A 430 -11.43 -2.27 6.66
C GLN A 430 -11.63 -0.87 6.06
N LEU A 431 -11.53 0.19 6.86
CA LEU A 431 -11.68 1.56 6.39
C LEU A 431 -10.56 1.88 5.41
N SER A 432 -10.88 1.99 4.12
CA SER A 432 -9.92 2.32 3.05
C SER A 432 -9.87 3.82 2.78
N GLU A 433 -11.01 4.50 2.82
CA GLU A 433 -11.09 5.93 2.53
C GLU A 433 -11.51 6.74 3.76
N LEU A 434 -10.68 7.72 4.11
CA LEU A 434 -10.95 8.66 5.20
C LEU A 434 -10.81 10.09 4.72
N THR A 435 -11.91 10.84 4.79
CA THR A 435 -11.92 12.28 4.53
C THR A 435 -12.26 13.03 5.82
N ILE A 436 -11.37 13.91 6.25
CA ILE A 436 -11.61 14.83 7.38
C ILE A 436 -11.34 16.26 6.92
N GLY A 437 -12.40 17.07 6.92
CA GLY A 437 -12.33 18.51 6.63
C GLY A 437 -12.67 19.34 7.85
N SER A 438 -11.93 20.42 8.09
CA SER A 438 -12.26 21.42 9.13
C SER A 438 -12.49 20.83 10.53
N SER A 439 -11.47 20.16 11.09
CA SER A 439 -11.53 19.53 12.42
C SER A 439 -10.65 20.24 13.46
N LEU A 440 -10.92 19.97 14.75
CA LEU A 440 -10.10 20.41 15.90
C LEU A 440 -9.11 19.35 16.39
N LEU A 441 -8.93 18.24 15.67
CA LEU A 441 -8.06 17.14 16.05
C LEU A 441 -6.62 17.61 16.27
N THR A 442 -6.00 17.20 17.38
CA THR A 442 -4.57 17.43 17.64
C THR A 442 -3.69 16.29 17.15
N SER A 443 -4.24 15.08 17.15
CA SER A 443 -3.60 13.86 16.65
C SER A 443 -4.61 12.97 15.94
N LEU A 444 -4.13 12.14 15.02
CA LEU A 444 -4.92 11.12 14.34
C LEU A 444 -4.11 9.82 14.27
N ASP A 445 -4.69 8.72 14.76
CA ASP A 445 -4.06 7.39 14.72
C ASP A 445 -4.80 6.46 13.76
N LEU A 446 -4.11 6.08 12.68
CA LEU A 446 -4.61 5.18 11.64
C LEU A 446 -3.88 3.83 11.63
N SER A 447 -3.05 3.55 12.64
CA SER A 447 -2.20 2.34 12.67
C SER A 447 -2.96 1.01 12.68
N LYS A 448 -4.24 1.02 13.04
CA LYS A 448 -5.15 -0.14 13.06
C LYS A 448 -6.21 -0.13 11.98
N THR A 449 -6.09 0.78 11.00
CA THR A 449 -7.03 0.91 9.88
C THR A 449 -6.38 0.46 8.57
N ALA A 450 -7.16 0.19 7.54
CA ALA A 450 -6.67 -0.09 6.19
C ALA A 450 -6.71 1.16 5.29
N VAL A 451 -6.57 2.37 5.85
CA VAL A 451 -6.73 3.61 5.09
C VAL A 451 -5.60 3.74 4.06
N ASN A 452 -5.96 3.73 2.79
CA ASN A 452 -5.05 3.96 1.66
C ASN A 452 -5.26 5.35 1.04
N ASP A 453 -6.50 5.85 1.06
CA ASP A 453 -6.94 7.13 0.53
C ASP A 453 -7.29 8.08 1.69
N LEU A 454 -6.36 8.99 2.03
CA LEU A 454 -6.50 9.95 3.12
C LEU A 454 -6.62 11.38 2.59
N TYR A 455 -7.72 12.04 2.93
CA TYR A 455 -7.97 13.46 2.65
C TYR A 455 -8.10 14.23 3.97
N LEU A 456 -7.07 14.98 4.33
CA LEU A 456 -7.08 15.91 5.46
C LEU A 456 -7.04 17.33 4.92
N THR A 457 -8.09 18.10 5.18
CA THR A 457 -8.16 19.50 4.74
C THR A 457 -8.53 20.41 5.90
N ASN A 458 -7.91 21.59 5.95
CA ASN A 458 -8.25 22.68 6.87
C ASN A 458 -8.33 22.24 8.35
N SER A 459 -7.41 21.38 8.81
CA SER A 459 -7.32 20.92 10.21
C SER A 459 -6.10 21.54 10.90
N PRO A 460 -6.19 22.80 11.40
CA PRO A 460 -5.03 23.57 11.84
C PRO A 460 -4.44 23.11 13.18
N ASN A 461 -5.15 22.32 13.98
CA ASN A 461 -4.64 21.85 15.28
C ASN A 461 -3.86 20.54 15.17
N LEU A 462 -3.93 19.86 14.03
CA LEU A 462 -3.34 18.54 13.85
C LEU A 462 -1.81 18.67 13.75
N THR A 463 -1.10 18.18 14.77
CA THR A 463 0.37 18.22 14.83
C THR A 463 1.01 16.85 14.62
N TYR A 464 0.26 15.76 14.86
CA TYR A 464 0.73 14.38 14.77
C TYR A 464 -0.24 13.49 13.98
N LEU A 465 0.30 12.77 13.00
CA LEU A 465 -0.44 11.74 12.25
C LEU A 465 0.30 10.40 12.35
N ASN A 466 -0.37 9.35 12.82
CA ASN A 466 0.16 7.99 12.75
C ASN A 466 -0.45 7.25 11.57
N TYR A 467 0.29 7.20 10.46
CA TYR A 467 -0.03 6.48 9.23
C TYR A 467 0.73 5.14 9.12
N LYS A 468 1.23 4.62 10.25
CA LYS A 468 1.94 3.34 10.31
C LYS A 468 0.93 2.19 10.31
N ASN A 469 0.33 1.89 9.16
CA ASN A 469 -0.81 0.98 9.01
C ASN A 469 -0.49 -0.31 8.22
N GLY A 470 0.77 -0.52 7.83
CA GLY A 470 1.23 -1.75 7.19
C GLY A 470 0.90 -1.90 5.70
N LEU A 471 0.27 -0.90 5.06
CA LEU A 471 -0.12 -0.97 3.65
C LEU A 471 1.01 -0.57 2.71
N LEU A 472 1.41 -1.45 1.79
CA LEU A 472 2.55 -1.26 0.86
C LEU A 472 2.48 -0.04 -0.07
N GLN A 473 1.32 0.59 -0.25
CA GLN A 473 1.15 1.74 -1.14
C GLN A 473 0.39 2.86 -0.44
N PHE A 474 1.02 4.04 -0.40
CA PHE A 474 0.33 5.30 -0.17
C PHE A 474 -0.32 5.75 -1.49
N SER A 475 -1.64 5.95 -1.50
CA SER A 475 -2.34 6.36 -2.71
C SER A 475 -1.95 7.77 -3.15
N ASN A 476 -1.81 7.99 -4.46
CA ASN A 476 -1.49 9.30 -5.04
C ASN A 476 -2.67 10.28 -5.02
N SER A 477 -3.88 9.80 -4.71
CA SER A 477 -5.14 10.55 -4.74
C SER A 477 -5.32 11.46 -3.51
N GLY A 478 -4.75 11.09 -2.35
CA GLY A 478 -4.93 11.78 -1.07
C GLY A 478 -4.29 13.17 -1.01
N ASN A 479 -4.85 14.05 -0.17
CA ASN A 479 -4.36 15.40 0.08
C ASN A 479 -4.26 15.67 1.59
N ILE A 480 -3.12 16.16 2.07
CA ILE A 480 -2.86 16.45 3.50
C ILE A 480 -2.51 17.94 3.62
N ASP A 481 -3.54 18.77 3.64
CA ASP A 481 -3.43 20.22 3.82
C ASP A 481 -3.76 20.60 5.27
N THR A 482 -2.72 20.51 6.12
CA THR A 482 -2.78 20.75 7.56
C THR A 482 -1.58 21.59 7.99
N PRO A 483 -1.74 22.91 8.20
CA PRO A 483 -0.63 23.87 8.22
C PRO A 483 0.35 23.73 9.40
N ASN A 484 -0.06 23.07 10.48
CA ASN A 484 0.74 22.89 11.70
C ASN A 484 1.17 21.44 11.93
N LEU A 485 1.02 20.57 10.92
CA LEU A 485 1.49 19.19 11.01
C LEU A 485 3.01 19.21 11.22
N ALA A 486 3.47 18.58 12.29
CA ALA A 486 4.88 18.56 12.66
C ALA A 486 5.51 17.21 12.37
N PHE A 487 4.76 16.12 12.60
CA PHE A 487 5.27 14.77 12.46
C PHE A 487 4.23 13.81 11.85
N VAL A 488 4.71 12.96 10.94
CA VAL A 488 3.96 11.82 10.40
C VAL A 488 4.73 10.55 10.71
N CYS A 489 4.14 9.67 11.51
CA CYS A 489 4.63 8.31 11.64
C CYS A 489 4.19 7.50 10.44
N ALA A 490 5.12 6.84 9.75
CA ALA A 490 4.84 6.03 8.58
C ALA A 490 5.65 4.74 8.62
N ASP A 491 5.20 3.72 7.89
CA ASP A 491 6.04 2.56 7.64
C ASP A 491 7.25 2.93 6.76
N ASP A 492 8.41 2.29 7.01
CA ASP A 492 9.68 2.66 6.39
C ASP A 492 9.61 2.67 4.85
N PHE A 493 8.91 1.69 4.27
CA PHE A 493 8.75 1.56 2.83
C PHE A 493 7.85 2.66 2.22
N ASN A 494 7.03 3.34 3.03
CA ASN A 494 6.15 4.43 2.61
C ASN A 494 6.69 5.82 2.97
N ALA A 495 7.59 5.93 3.94
CA ALA A 495 8.03 7.20 4.52
C ALA A 495 8.54 8.20 3.48
N VAL A 496 9.31 7.74 2.48
CA VAL A 496 9.82 8.59 1.39
C VAL A 496 8.69 9.09 0.50
N SER A 497 7.76 8.20 0.11
CA SER A 497 6.62 8.54 -0.74
C SER A 497 5.70 9.55 -0.08
N ILE A 498 5.38 9.34 1.21
CA ILE A 498 4.57 10.26 2.03
C ILE A 498 5.28 11.62 2.16
N ARG A 499 6.58 11.63 2.45
CA ARG A 499 7.38 12.86 2.54
C ARG A 499 7.35 13.65 1.24
N ASN A 500 7.60 12.99 0.10
CA ASN A 500 7.59 13.64 -1.21
C ASN A 500 6.22 14.23 -1.54
N LYS A 501 5.15 13.51 -1.20
CA LYS A 501 3.78 14.01 -1.37
C LYS A 501 3.52 15.26 -0.53
N ILE A 502 3.85 15.22 0.77
CA ILE A 502 3.64 16.35 1.68
C ILE A 502 4.41 17.60 1.21
N ILE A 503 5.66 17.44 0.76
CA ILE A 503 6.49 18.56 0.27
C ILE A 503 5.98 19.10 -1.08
N SER A 504 5.31 18.27 -1.89
CA SER A 504 4.72 18.71 -3.17
C SER A 504 3.46 19.57 -3.01
N LEU A 505 2.90 19.68 -1.80
CA LEU A 505 1.69 20.46 -1.54
C LEU A 505 1.98 21.96 -1.42
N PRO A 506 1.03 22.85 -1.79
CA PRO A 506 1.27 24.29 -1.86
C PRO A 506 1.41 25.03 -0.51
N THR A 507 1.31 24.34 0.64
CA THR A 507 1.21 24.95 1.98
C THR A 507 2.38 24.57 2.93
N ASN A 508 2.39 25.15 4.14
CA ASN A 508 3.45 25.27 5.16
C ASN A 508 4.14 23.98 5.68
N ASN A 509 4.02 22.85 4.96
CA ASN A 509 4.39 21.52 5.43
C ASN A 509 5.82 21.10 5.07
N GLN A 510 6.67 22.03 4.61
CA GLN A 510 8.04 21.74 4.18
C GLN A 510 8.95 21.19 5.29
N ASN A 511 8.58 21.41 6.56
CA ASN A 511 9.35 20.99 7.73
C ASN A 511 8.79 19.72 8.42
N VAL A 512 7.74 19.10 7.86
CA VAL A 512 7.17 17.87 8.43
C VAL A 512 8.23 16.77 8.47
N GLN A 513 8.44 16.21 9.67
CA GLN A 513 9.29 15.05 9.84
C GLN A 513 8.48 13.78 9.57
N VAL A 514 9.03 12.87 8.76
CA VAL A 514 8.38 11.59 8.39
C VAL A 514 9.36 10.47 8.64
N ASN A 515 9.07 9.59 9.59
CA ASN A 515 9.83 8.36 9.87
C ASN A 515 8.95 7.33 10.60
N SER A 516 9.50 6.17 10.93
CA SER A 516 8.77 5.06 11.55
C SER A 516 8.91 4.97 13.08
N TYR A 517 9.67 5.87 13.71
CA TYR A 517 10.11 5.73 15.10
C TYR A 517 9.11 6.24 16.14
N CYS A 518 7.81 6.33 15.79
CA CYS A 518 6.74 6.48 16.79
C CYS A 518 6.42 5.18 17.53
N SER A 519 6.75 4.05 16.91
CA SER A 519 6.56 2.71 17.47
C SER A 519 7.51 1.74 16.78
N PHE A 520 8.18 0.90 17.56
CA PHE A 520 9.04 -0.17 17.06
C PHE A 520 8.28 -1.46 16.76
N VAL A 521 6.97 -1.44 16.95
CA VAL A 521 6.02 -2.45 16.50
C VAL A 521 5.55 -2.07 15.10
N PRO A 522 5.57 -2.98 14.11
CA PRO A 522 5.06 -2.70 12.77
C PRO A 522 3.60 -2.25 12.77
N GLY A 523 3.24 -1.44 11.78
CA GLY A 523 1.86 -1.05 11.53
C GLY A 523 1.01 -2.20 10.97
N GLY A 524 -0.30 -2.11 11.14
CA GLY A 524 -1.25 -3.06 10.57
C GLY A 524 -1.22 -4.45 11.21
N ASN A 525 -1.60 -5.46 10.43
CA ASN A 525 -1.66 -6.84 10.88
C ASN A 525 -0.31 -7.56 10.70
N TYR A 526 0.30 -7.97 11.80
CA TYR A 526 1.54 -8.76 11.85
C TYR A 526 1.37 -9.93 12.82
N ASN A 527 2.27 -10.90 12.79
CA ASN A 527 2.43 -11.95 13.79
C ASN A 527 3.75 -11.77 14.53
N THR A 528 3.90 -12.41 15.69
CA THR A 528 5.11 -12.31 16.51
C THR A 528 5.72 -13.69 16.76
N ILE A 529 7.00 -13.85 16.44
CA ILE A 529 7.80 -14.98 16.94
C ILE A 529 8.60 -14.46 18.13
N SER A 530 8.39 -15.00 19.31
CA SER A 530 9.14 -14.63 20.51
C SER A 530 9.81 -15.84 21.12
N GLY A 531 10.80 -15.65 21.97
CA GLY A 531 11.45 -16.77 22.63
C GLY A 531 12.59 -16.36 23.51
N GLU A 532 13.25 -17.37 24.05
CA GLU A 532 14.39 -17.22 24.95
C GLU A 532 15.53 -18.16 24.54
N LEU A 533 16.76 -17.66 24.68
CA LEU A 533 17.98 -18.46 24.55
C LEU A 533 18.60 -18.65 25.94
N THR A 534 18.80 -19.91 26.33
CA THR A 534 19.28 -20.28 27.66
C THR A 534 20.50 -21.21 27.54
N PHE A 535 21.46 -21.08 28.46
CA PHE A 535 22.63 -21.97 28.53
C PHE A 535 22.53 -22.95 29.70
N ASP A 536 22.41 -24.24 29.38
CA ASP A 536 22.38 -25.35 30.31
C ASP A 536 23.81 -25.76 30.72
N ALA A 537 24.28 -25.13 31.80
CA ALA A 537 25.64 -25.35 32.31
C ALA A 537 25.83 -26.68 33.05
N ASN A 538 24.75 -27.26 33.59
CA ASN A 538 24.80 -28.46 34.44
C ASN A 538 24.32 -29.72 33.69
N ASN A 539 23.94 -29.58 32.42
CA ASN A 539 23.39 -30.62 31.55
C ASN A 539 22.11 -31.27 32.11
N ASN A 540 21.23 -30.49 32.76
CA ASN A 540 19.94 -30.96 33.29
C ASN A 540 18.73 -30.56 32.41
N GLY A 541 18.98 -29.92 31.27
CA GLY A 541 18.00 -29.33 30.38
C GLY A 541 17.64 -27.89 30.75
N CYS A 542 17.50 -27.03 29.74
CA CYS A 542 17.20 -25.61 29.95
C CYS A 542 15.91 -25.38 30.76
N ASN A 543 16.07 -24.76 31.93
CA ASN A 543 15.06 -24.45 32.90
C ASN A 543 15.23 -23.00 33.40
N ALA A 544 14.32 -22.53 34.26
CA ALA A 544 14.30 -21.13 34.70
C ALA A 544 15.52 -20.70 35.55
N ALA A 545 16.28 -21.65 36.10
CA ALA A 545 17.47 -21.38 36.90
C ALA A 545 18.77 -21.28 36.08
N ASP A 546 18.71 -21.60 34.79
CA ASP A 546 19.87 -21.59 33.91
C ASP A 546 20.21 -20.19 33.42
N LEU A 547 21.47 -20.02 33.03
CA LEU A 547 22.02 -18.71 32.70
C LEU A 547 21.43 -18.17 31.39
N LYS A 548 21.11 -16.88 31.42
CA LYS A 548 20.55 -16.12 30.31
C LYS A 548 21.60 -15.10 29.89
N HIS A 549 21.80 -14.95 28.59
CA HIS A 549 22.88 -14.11 28.09
C HIS A 549 22.36 -13.06 27.10
N PRO A 550 22.73 -11.77 27.30
CA PRO A 550 22.43 -10.72 26.35
C PRO A 550 23.28 -10.83 25.09
N LEU A 551 22.86 -10.10 24.06
CA LEU A 551 23.64 -9.87 22.83
C LEU A 551 24.01 -11.15 22.10
N MET A 552 23.18 -12.18 22.18
CA MET A 552 23.29 -13.40 21.37
C MET A 552 22.44 -13.25 20.11
N LYS A 553 23.06 -13.40 18.94
CA LYS A 553 22.39 -13.22 17.65
C LYS A 553 21.44 -14.39 17.36
N ILE A 554 20.20 -14.06 17.03
CA ILE A 554 19.18 -14.98 16.50
C ILE A 554 18.85 -14.52 15.09
N THR A 555 18.86 -15.42 14.12
CA THR A 555 18.51 -15.13 12.72
C THR A 555 17.13 -15.66 12.38
N ILE A 556 16.48 -15.02 11.40
CA ILE A 556 15.21 -15.41 10.80
C ILE A 556 15.36 -15.39 9.27
N ASN A 557 14.75 -16.36 8.59
CA ASN A 557 14.73 -16.44 7.13
C ASN A 557 13.43 -17.08 6.66
N ASP A 558 12.75 -16.48 5.69
CA ASP A 558 11.52 -17.02 5.08
C ASP A 558 11.74 -17.62 3.68
N GLY A 559 12.98 -17.65 3.21
CA GLY A 559 13.39 -18.09 1.88
C GLY A 559 13.55 -16.96 0.85
N PHE A 560 13.06 -15.75 1.17
CA PHE A 560 13.18 -14.56 0.33
C PHE A 560 13.99 -13.46 1.03
N GLU A 561 13.66 -13.17 2.28
CA GLU A 561 14.30 -12.18 3.13
C GLU A 561 14.97 -12.84 4.32
N SER A 562 16.07 -12.23 4.78
CA SER A 562 16.77 -12.64 5.99
C SER A 562 16.92 -11.46 6.94
N GLY A 563 16.81 -11.75 8.23
CA GLY A 563 16.99 -10.79 9.29
C GLY A 563 17.64 -11.40 10.51
N ALA A 564 17.97 -10.56 11.48
CA ALA A 564 18.44 -11.00 12.77
C ALA A 564 18.00 -10.04 13.88
N THR A 565 17.96 -10.55 15.10
CA THR A 565 17.87 -9.77 16.32
C THR A 565 18.87 -10.31 17.32
N PHE A 566 18.99 -9.65 18.46
CA PHE A 566 19.86 -10.09 19.55
C PHE A 566 19.03 -10.26 20.81
N THR A 567 19.44 -11.20 21.65
CA THR A 567 18.80 -11.41 22.95
C THR A 567 18.99 -10.19 23.86
N SER A 568 17.93 -9.83 24.58
CA SER A 568 17.98 -8.85 25.66
C SER A 568 18.79 -9.35 26.85
N GLU A 569 19.01 -8.50 27.86
CA GLU A 569 19.59 -8.84 29.18
C GLU A 569 18.94 -10.06 29.85
N THR A 570 17.68 -10.33 29.52
CA THR A 570 16.93 -11.48 30.04
C THR A 570 16.94 -12.70 29.12
N GLY A 571 17.80 -12.74 28.10
CA GLY A 571 17.87 -13.85 27.13
C GLY A 571 16.73 -13.88 26.10
N LYS A 572 15.78 -12.94 26.17
CA LYS A 572 14.60 -12.92 25.30
C LYS A 572 14.87 -12.27 23.95
N TYR A 573 14.22 -12.77 22.91
CA TYR A 573 14.23 -12.21 21.56
C TYR A 573 12.82 -12.17 20.95
N SER A 574 12.62 -11.35 19.92
CA SER A 574 11.36 -11.29 19.18
C SER A 574 11.55 -10.84 17.73
N PHE A 575 10.75 -11.41 16.83
CA PHE A 575 10.56 -10.98 15.44
C PHE A 575 9.10 -10.64 15.19
N PHE A 576 8.86 -9.63 14.36
CA PHE A 576 7.56 -9.34 13.80
C PHE A 576 7.54 -9.80 12.34
N THR A 577 6.54 -10.59 11.97
CA THR A 577 6.50 -11.29 10.68
C THR A 577 5.12 -11.20 10.03
N PRO A 578 5.04 -11.20 8.69
CA PRO A 578 3.78 -11.37 7.99
C PRO A 578 3.28 -12.83 8.07
N VAL A 579 2.32 -13.19 7.20
CA VAL A 579 1.97 -14.58 6.89
C VAL A 579 3.18 -15.25 6.24
N GLY A 580 3.49 -16.49 6.61
CA GLY A 580 4.62 -17.20 6.02
C GLY A 580 5.19 -18.31 6.90
N SER A 581 6.27 -18.90 6.40
CA SER A 581 7.05 -19.92 7.07
C SER A 581 8.45 -19.38 7.36
N PHE A 582 8.81 -19.30 8.63
CA PHE A 582 10.04 -18.65 9.08
C PHE A 582 10.96 -19.64 9.75
N THR A 583 12.17 -19.78 9.24
CA THR A 583 13.25 -20.54 9.87
C THR A 583 14.01 -19.64 10.84
N VAL A 584 13.96 -19.96 12.13
CA VAL A 584 14.65 -19.23 13.20
C VAL A 584 15.83 -20.05 13.71
N LYS A 585 16.98 -19.42 13.91
CA LYS A 585 18.22 -20.10 14.32
C LYS A 585 19.16 -19.20 15.15
N PRO A 586 19.72 -19.68 16.28
CA PRO A 586 20.82 -19.00 16.94
C PRO A 586 22.11 -19.01 16.10
N GLN A 587 22.79 -17.87 16.02
CA GLN A 587 24.06 -17.71 15.32
C GLN A 587 25.15 -17.25 16.29
N ILE A 588 25.93 -18.21 16.76
CA ILE A 588 26.96 -18.02 17.79
C ILE A 588 28.32 -17.81 17.11
N GLU A 589 29.18 -16.95 17.69
CA GLU A 589 30.50 -16.58 17.13
C GLU A 589 31.43 -17.79 16.92
N ASN A 590 31.33 -18.81 17.78
CA ASN A 590 32.09 -20.07 17.70
C ASN A 590 31.14 -21.29 17.73
N PRO A 591 30.40 -21.58 16.65
CA PRO A 591 29.28 -22.51 16.68
C PRO A 591 29.69 -23.98 16.90
N LEU A 592 30.96 -24.33 16.73
CA LEU A 592 31.46 -25.69 16.99
C LEU A 592 31.66 -25.98 18.48
N TRP A 593 31.77 -24.95 19.33
CA TRP A 593 31.99 -25.08 20.77
C TRP A 593 30.70 -25.28 21.57
N PHE A 594 29.55 -25.21 20.91
CA PHE A 594 28.23 -25.29 21.52
C PHE A 594 27.31 -26.19 20.70
N ASN A 595 26.47 -26.96 21.39
CA ASN A 595 25.32 -27.62 20.76
C ASN A 595 24.07 -26.76 21.02
N VAL A 596 23.22 -26.62 20.00
CA VAL A 596 21.97 -25.86 20.06
C VAL A 596 20.79 -26.82 19.90
N SER A 597 19.82 -26.77 20.82
CA SER A 597 18.61 -27.59 20.80
C SER A 597 17.34 -26.73 20.86
N PRO A 598 16.46 -26.79 19.84
CA PRO A 598 16.72 -27.37 18.52
C PRO A 598 17.78 -26.56 17.76
N ALA A 599 18.47 -27.16 16.79
CA ALA A 599 19.51 -26.44 16.02
C ALA A 599 18.94 -25.29 15.17
N GLN A 600 17.68 -25.42 14.76
CA GLN A 600 16.84 -24.42 14.11
C GLN A 600 15.37 -24.82 14.32
N ALA A 601 14.45 -23.88 14.16
CA ALA A 601 13.01 -24.14 14.23
C ALA A 601 12.29 -23.48 13.05
N VAL A 602 11.19 -24.09 12.61
CA VAL A 602 10.30 -23.52 11.58
C VAL A 602 8.99 -23.13 12.24
N VAL A 603 8.63 -21.85 12.14
CA VAL A 603 7.39 -21.30 12.67
C VAL A 603 6.51 -20.85 11.50
N ASN A 604 5.25 -21.29 11.48
CA ASN A 604 4.31 -21.00 10.41
C ASN A 604 3.17 -20.11 10.93
N PHE A 605 2.77 -19.14 10.11
CA PHE A 605 1.56 -18.38 10.30
C PHE A 605 0.72 -18.42 9.02
N ASP A 606 -0.54 -18.88 9.15
CA ASP A 606 -1.48 -19.02 8.03
C ASP A 606 -2.30 -17.74 7.77
N ALA A 607 -2.34 -16.81 8.73
CA ALA A 607 -3.04 -15.53 8.64
C ALA A 607 -2.32 -14.45 9.45
N ALA A 608 -2.46 -13.17 9.06
CA ALA A 608 -1.92 -12.02 9.79
C ALA A 608 -2.99 -11.53 10.79
N ASN A 609 -2.97 -12.07 12.01
CA ASN A 609 -4.01 -11.85 13.02
C ASN A 609 -3.44 -11.59 14.42
N SER A 610 -2.24 -11.00 14.51
CA SER A 610 -1.58 -10.69 15.78
C SER A 610 -1.29 -11.92 16.64
N SER A 611 -1.15 -13.09 16.02
CA SER A 611 -0.80 -14.32 16.73
C SER A 611 0.65 -14.28 17.23
N ILE A 612 0.89 -14.91 18.38
CA ILE A 612 2.21 -15.01 19.00
C ILE A 612 2.59 -16.49 19.04
N SER A 613 3.76 -16.81 18.49
CA SER A 613 4.39 -18.13 18.61
C SER A 613 5.65 -18.01 19.47
N THR A 614 5.81 -18.94 20.42
CA THR A 614 6.98 -18.97 21.29
C THR A 614 7.94 -20.08 20.87
N GLN A 615 9.20 -19.73 20.59
CA GLN A 615 10.25 -20.67 20.21
C GLN A 615 11.50 -20.46 21.07
N ASN A 616 11.79 -21.39 21.98
CA ASN A 616 13.00 -21.31 22.81
C ASN A 616 14.16 -22.10 22.22
N PHE A 617 15.38 -21.72 22.58
CA PHE A 617 16.62 -22.40 22.21
C PHE A 617 17.46 -22.68 23.44
N CYS A 618 18.02 -23.89 23.50
CA CYS A 618 18.88 -24.33 24.59
C CYS A 618 20.30 -24.57 24.09
N LEU A 619 21.28 -23.99 24.78
CA LEU A 619 22.71 -24.16 24.51
C LEU A 619 23.35 -25.07 25.55
N THR A 620 24.19 -25.99 25.09
CA THR A 620 25.07 -26.80 25.96
C THR A 620 26.50 -26.74 25.42
N ALA A 621 27.50 -26.82 26.30
CA ALA A 621 28.91 -26.89 25.88
C ALA A 621 29.19 -28.12 25.01
N ASN A 622 29.99 -27.96 23.96
CA ASN A 622 30.57 -29.04 23.17
C ASN A 622 32.10 -29.00 23.30
N GLY A 623 32.69 -29.96 24.00
CA GLY A 623 34.12 -29.95 24.31
C GLY A 623 34.50 -28.93 25.40
N ILE A 624 35.80 -28.75 25.61
CA ILE A 624 36.38 -27.82 26.58
C ILE A 624 37.15 -26.76 25.79
N HIS A 625 36.66 -25.52 25.81
CA HIS A 625 37.17 -24.41 25.04
C HIS A 625 37.27 -23.16 25.92
N PRO A 626 38.37 -22.95 26.65
CA PRO A 626 38.60 -21.71 27.41
C PRO A 626 39.01 -20.58 26.44
N ASP A 627 38.33 -19.44 26.47
CA ASP A 627 38.59 -18.34 25.53
C ASP A 627 38.11 -17.01 26.11
N VAL A 628 38.99 -16.01 26.18
CA VAL A 628 38.65 -14.64 26.60
C VAL A 628 39.09 -13.62 25.57
N GLU A 629 38.28 -12.58 25.40
CA GLU A 629 38.59 -11.43 24.54
C GLU A 629 38.66 -10.17 25.40
N ILE A 630 39.57 -9.27 25.06
CA ILE A 630 39.70 -7.96 25.67
C ILE A 630 39.75 -6.87 24.62
N LEU A 631 39.14 -5.74 24.93
CA LEU A 631 39.25 -4.52 24.15
C LEU A 631 39.25 -3.31 25.09
N ILE A 632 39.71 -2.18 24.56
CA ILE A 632 39.67 -0.88 25.23
C ILE A 632 39.06 0.13 24.26
N LEU A 633 38.16 0.97 24.77
CA LEU A 633 37.58 2.08 24.03
C LEU A 633 37.63 3.38 24.85
N PRO A 634 37.73 4.53 24.17
CA PRO A 634 37.59 5.82 24.83
C PRO A 634 36.11 6.12 25.14
N VAL A 635 35.85 6.71 26.31
CA VAL A 635 34.53 7.20 26.74
C VAL A 635 34.58 8.74 26.63
N GLY A 636 34.38 9.23 25.41
CA GLY A 636 34.53 10.65 25.06
C GLY A 636 35.86 10.97 24.38
N ILE A 637 36.21 12.26 24.32
CA ILE A 637 37.37 12.76 23.57
C ILE A 637 38.61 12.98 24.45
N ALA A 638 39.77 12.63 23.91
CA ALA A 638 41.07 12.94 24.48
C ALA A 638 41.49 14.38 24.09
N ARG A 639 41.64 15.27 25.08
CA ARG A 639 42.03 16.69 24.89
C ARG A 639 43.28 17.05 25.71
N PRO A 640 44.22 17.84 25.17
CA PRO A 640 45.39 18.29 25.92
C PRO A 640 45.03 19.01 27.22
N GLY A 641 45.60 18.60 28.34
CA GLY A 641 45.39 19.22 29.66
C GLY A 641 44.09 18.85 30.38
N PHE A 642 43.31 17.90 29.86
CA PHE A 642 42.06 17.43 30.46
C PHE A 642 42.12 15.93 30.80
N ASP A 643 41.22 15.51 31.67
CA ASP A 643 40.98 14.08 31.92
C ASP A 643 40.30 13.44 30.69
N ALA A 644 40.78 12.25 30.32
CA ALA A 644 40.19 11.35 29.34
C ALA A 644 39.75 10.05 30.04
N ASP A 645 38.51 9.66 29.79
CA ASP A 645 37.92 8.44 30.33
C ASP A 645 37.99 7.30 29.31
N TYR A 646 38.16 6.09 29.81
CA TYR A 646 38.29 4.87 29.03
C TYR A 646 37.54 3.73 29.69
N GLU A 647 37.09 2.78 28.87
CA GLU A 647 36.46 1.54 29.30
C GLU A 647 37.23 0.36 28.71
N ILE A 648 37.64 -0.57 29.56
CA ILE A 648 38.13 -1.88 29.15
C ILE A 648 36.95 -2.84 29.22
N ILE A 649 36.70 -3.55 28.14
CA ILE A 649 35.66 -4.58 28.08
C ILE A 649 36.33 -5.92 27.89
N CYS A 650 36.06 -6.84 28.81
CA CYS A 650 36.46 -8.22 28.72
C CYS A 650 35.22 -9.07 28.46
N LYS A 651 35.35 -10.11 27.63
CA LYS A 651 34.27 -11.05 27.34
C LYS A 651 34.79 -12.48 27.42
N ASN A 652 34.06 -13.37 28.09
CA ASN A 652 34.33 -14.81 28.02
C ASN A 652 33.61 -15.40 26.81
N LYS A 653 34.36 -15.75 25.77
CA LYS A 653 33.84 -16.32 24.52
C LYS A 653 33.89 -17.85 24.50
N GLY A 654 34.56 -18.42 25.50
CA GLY A 654 34.70 -19.85 25.68
C GLY A 654 33.48 -20.48 26.34
N ASN A 655 33.59 -21.79 26.54
CA ASN A 655 32.56 -22.58 27.21
C ASN A 655 32.97 -23.03 28.63
N GLN A 656 33.94 -22.34 29.24
CA GLN A 656 34.48 -22.63 30.57
C GLN A 656 34.36 -21.40 31.48
N ILE A 657 34.24 -21.61 32.79
CA ILE A 657 34.33 -20.53 33.79
C ILE A 657 35.81 -20.24 34.05
N LEU A 658 36.24 -19.00 33.83
CA LEU A 658 37.66 -18.63 33.81
C LEU A 658 38.04 -17.66 34.94
N SER A 659 39.31 -17.68 35.30
CA SER A 659 39.94 -16.72 36.20
C SER A 659 41.31 -16.36 35.66
N GLY A 660 41.79 -15.15 35.95
CA GLY A 660 43.08 -14.68 35.45
C GLY A 660 43.35 -13.21 35.74
N THR A 661 44.17 -12.60 34.89
CA THR A 661 44.65 -11.22 35.08
C THR A 661 44.40 -10.39 33.83
N ILE A 662 43.93 -9.16 34.05
CA ILE A 662 43.86 -8.09 33.06
C ILE A 662 44.98 -7.11 33.37
N ALA A 663 45.74 -6.72 32.36
CA ALA A 663 46.79 -5.71 32.46
C ALA A 663 46.58 -4.65 31.39
N MET A 664 46.72 -3.38 31.77
CA MET A 664 46.63 -2.23 30.87
C MET A 664 47.89 -1.40 30.99
N THR A 665 48.53 -1.14 29.86
CA THR A 665 49.71 -0.29 29.72
C THR A 665 49.33 0.99 28.98
N PHE A 666 49.68 2.15 29.55
CA PHE A 666 49.48 3.48 28.96
C PHE A 666 50.81 4.20 28.73
N ASP A 667 50.77 5.33 28.03
CA ASP A 667 51.91 6.20 27.82
C ASP A 667 52.07 7.18 29.00
N ASP A 668 52.74 6.72 30.05
CA ASP A 668 53.03 7.48 31.28
C ASP A 668 53.90 8.74 31.03
N GLY A 669 54.50 8.87 29.84
CA GLY A 669 55.23 10.09 29.46
C GLY A 669 54.31 11.23 29.04
N HIS A 670 53.11 10.92 28.54
CA HIS A 670 52.15 11.88 27.99
C HIS A 670 50.82 11.90 28.75
N THR A 671 50.61 10.94 29.66
CA THR A 671 49.37 10.77 30.42
C THR A 671 49.66 10.29 31.85
N ASP A 672 48.84 10.71 32.81
CA ASP A 672 48.91 10.29 34.21
C ASP A 672 47.66 9.53 34.63
N PHE A 673 47.82 8.41 35.36
CA PHE A 673 46.66 7.68 35.90
C PHE A 673 45.96 8.44 37.05
N VAL A 674 44.65 8.65 36.92
CA VAL A 674 43.83 9.38 37.91
C VAL A 674 43.03 8.43 38.78
N SER A 675 42.22 7.56 38.18
CA SER A 675 41.33 6.66 38.90
C SER A 675 40.89 5.47 38.04
N ALA A 676 40.39 4.42 38.68
CA ALA A 676 39.67 3.33 38.01
C ALA A 676 38.55 2.76 38.88
N THR A 677 37.53 2.21 38.22
CA THR A 677 36.40 1.53 38.84
C THR A 677 36.17 0.19 38.13
N PRO A 678 36.37 -0.96 38.80
CA PRO A 678 36.87 -1.12 40.17
C PRO A 678 38.34 -0.67 40.32
N ASN A 679 38.78 -0.41 41.56
CA ASN A 679 40.19 -0.09 41.85
C ASN A 679 41.12 -1.23 41.36
N PRO A 680 42.31 -0.92 40.82
CA PRO A 680 43.26 -1.92 40.36
C PRO A 680 43.85 -2.70 41.54
N ASP A 681 44.07 -4.00 41.33
CA ASP A 681 44.73 -4.88 42.31
C ASP A 681 46.24 -4.61 42.36
N PHE A 682 46.83 -4.22 41.23
CA PHE A 682 48.25 -3.88 41.11
C PHE A 682 48.45 -2.64 40.23
N GLN A 683 49.42 -1.80 40.61
CA GLN A 683 49.86 -0.63 39.84
C GLN A 683 51.40 -0.55 39.89
N ASN A 684 52.04 -0.50 38.72
CA ASN A 684 53.50 -0.43 38.60
C ASN A 684 53.90 0.46 37.42
N GLY A 685 54.27 1.71 37.70
CA GLY A 685 54.57 2.71 36.68
C GLY A 685 53.42 2.86 35.70
N ASN A 686 53.71 2.65 34.42
CA ASN A 686 52.78 2.77 33.30
C ASN A 686 51.80 1.60 33.12
N THR A 687 51.71 0.68 34.09
CA THR A 687 50.84 -0.50 34.02
C THR A 687 49.92 -0.62 35.24
N ILE A 688 48.61 -0.76 34.98
CA ILE A 688 47.58 -1.09 35.98
C ILE A 688 47.00 -2.47 35.69
N SER A 689 46.59 -3.23 36.71
CA SER A 689 46.10 -4.61 36.52
C SER A 689 45.04 -5.02 37.53
N TRP A 690 44.15 -5.91 37.10
CA TRP A 690 43.06 -6.49 37.88
C TRP A 690 43.09 -8.02 37.82
N LEU A 691 42.72 -8.66 38.93
CA LEU A 691 42.42 -10.08 39.00
C LEU A 691 40.92 -10.27 38.76
N TYR A 692 40.56 -11.17 37.85
CA TYR A 692 39.18 -11.58 37.67
C TYR A 692 39.01 -13.04 38.08
N ASN A 693 37.91 -13.32 38.80
CA ASN A 693 37.57 -14.66 39.25
C ASN A 693 36.16 -15.03 38.79
N ASN A 694 35.93 -16.33 38.53
CA ASN A 694 34.64 -16.90 38.16
C ASN A 694 33.97 -16.14 37.01
N PHE A 695 34.74 -15.82 35.97
CA PHE A 695 34.22 -15.16 34.79
C PHE A 695 33.31 -16.14 34.05
N ALA A 696 32.00 -15.93 34.19
CA ALA A 696 30.99 -16.83 33.66
C ALA A 696 31.04 -16.85 32.13
N LEU A 697 30.50 -17.90 31.53
CA LEU A 697 30.46 -18.06 30.08
C LEU A 697 29.60 -16.95 29.48
N PHE A 698 29.99 -16.41 28.31
CA PHE A 698 29.31 -15.31 27.61
C PHE A 698 29.10 -14.03 28.42
N ASP A 699 29.70 -13.95 29.62
CA ASP A 699 29.64 -12.77 30.47
C ASP A 699 30.59 -11.70 29.93
N SER A 700 30.22 -10.44 30.14
CA SER A 700 31.02 -9.27 29.79
C SER A 700 31.28 -8.45 31.06
N LYS A 701 32.53 -8.02 31.26
CA LYS A 701 32.92 -7.17 32.39
C LYS A 701 33.57 -5.89 31.89
N SER A 702 33.14 -4.78 32.47
CA SER A 702 33.67 -3.45 32.20
C SER A 702 34.56 -2.95 33.34
N TYR A 703 35.68 -2.35 32.98
CA TYR A 703 36.60 -1.66 33.90
C TYR A 703 36.79 -0.24 33.39
N PHE A 704 36.31 0.73 34.14
CA PHE A 704 36.44 2.15 33.79
C PHE A 704 37.71 2.70 34.38
N PHE A 705 38.43 3.55 33.65
CA PHE A 705 39.58 4.26 34.19
C PHE A 705 39.78 5.61 33.52
N ARG A 706 40.52 6.48 34.19
CA ARG A 706 40.74 7.86 33.81
C ARG A 706 42.22 8.18 33.76
N LEU A 707 42.64 8.80 32.67
CA LEU A 707 43.98 9.35 32.50
C LEU A 707 43.90 10.87 32.35
N ASN A 708 44.76 11.62 33.02
CA ASN A 708 44.96 13.03 32.76
C ASN A 708 45.97 13.18 31.61
N LEU A 709 45.66 13.99 30.61
CA LEU A 709 46.57 14.25 29.48
C LEU A 709 47.43 15.46 29.78
N ASN A 710 48.73 15.39 29.45
CA ASN A 710 49.61 16.53 29.60
C ASN A 710 49.09 17.74 28.79
N SER A 711 49.18 18.91 29.40
CA SER A 711 48.86 20.19 28.78
C SER A 711 49.96 20.62 27.79
N PRO A 712 49.65 21.54 26.85
CA PRO A 712 50.64 22.04 25.88
C PRO A 712 51.84 22.79 26.48
N VAL A 713 51.89 22.99 27.80
CA VAL A 713 52.93 23.75 28.51
C VAL A 713 53.82 22.88 29.39
N GLU A 714 53.60 21.56 29.43
CA GLU A 714 54.43 20.59 30.16
C GLU A 714 55.60 20.08 29.31
N ASP A 715 56.58 19.42 29.94
CA ASP A 715 57.85 19.01 29.31
C ASP A 715 57.68 17.96 28.18
N LEU A 716 56.58 17.20 28.21
CA LEU A 716 56.13 16.28 27.17
C LEU A 716 54.67 16.62 26.80
N PRO A 717 54.45 17.69 26.02
CA PRO A 717 53.11 18.20 25.76
C PRO A 717 52.37 17.28 24.79
N VAL A 718 51.10 17.01 25.09
CA VAL A 718 50.18 16.41 24.13
C VAL A 718 49.57 17.52 23.27
N ASN A 719 49.54 17.34 21.96
CA ASN A 719 49.01 18.30 20.98
C ASN A 719 47.89 17.69 20.14
N ASP A 720 47.15 18.56 19.47
CA ASP A 720 46.14 18.17 18.49
C ASP A 720 46.77 17.33 17.36
N GLY A 721 46.20 16.16 17.10
CA GLY A 721 46.69 15.19 16.12
C GLY A 721 47.70 14.17 16.67
N ASP A 722 48.16 14.30 17.92
CA ASP A 722 49.02 13.29 18.54
C ASP A 722 48.25 11.98 18.75
N ILE A 723 48.97 10.84 18.75
CA ILE A 723 48.37 9.51 18.91
C ILE A 723 48.77 8.93 20.26
N LEU A 724 47.78 8.77 21.14
CA LEU A 724 47.94 8.07 22.42
C LEU A 724 47.81 6.56 22.20
N ASN A 725 48.87 5.84 22.53
CA ASN A 725 48.89 4.39 22.43
C ASN A 725 48.63 3.77 23.80
N SER A 726 47.59 2.95 23.88
CA SER A 726 47.31 2.10 25.04
C SER A 726 47.23 0.65 24.61
N SER A 727 47.68 -0.25 25.46
CA SER A 727 47.62 -1.70 25.22
C SER A 727 46.96 -2.37 26.39
N VAL A 728 45.97 -3.21 26.13
CA VAL A 728 45.34 -4.07 27.13
C VAL A 728 45.61 -5.51 26.79
N ASN A 729 45.88 -6.30 27.82
CA ASN A 729 46.10 -7.74 27.72
C ASN A 729 45.27 -8.46 28.77
N ILE A 730 44.68 -9.59 28.40
CA ILE A 730 44.02 -10.51 29.32
C ILE A 730 44.72 -11.86 29.25
N THR A 731 44.80 -12.53 30.40
CA THR A 731 45.32 -13.90 30.51
C THR A 731 44.31 -14.76 31.25
N ALA A 732 44.15 -16.01 30.82
CA ALA A 732 43.35 -17.02 31.52
C ALA A 732 44.28 -18.07 32.15
N ALA A 733 44.08 -18.35 33.44
CA ALA A 733 44.92 -19.29 34.20
C ALA A 733 44.81 -20.75 33.69
N GLN A 734 43.73 -21.08 33.00
CA GLN A 734 43.42 -22.43 32.51
C GLN A 734 43.86 -22.66 31.05
N GLY A 735 44.55 -21.69 30.45
CA GLY A 735 44.83 -21.66 29.00
C GLY A 735 43.76 -20.92 28.22
N ASP A 736 44.04 -20.66 26.94
CA ASP A 736 43.19 -19.90 26.03
C ASP A 736 43.33 -20.45 24.60
N ASP A 737 42.21 -20.74 23.95
CA ASP A 737 42.16 -21.38 22.63
C ASP A 737 42.45 -20.38 21.49
N ILE A 738 42.11 -19.09 21.62
CA ILE A 738 42.34 -18.04 20.62
C ILE A 738 43.30 -16.98 21.16
N GLY A 739 44.60 -17.23 21.04
CA GLY A 739 45.63 -16.34 21.58
C GLY A 739 45.66 -14.88 21.07
N TYR A 740 45.01 -14.53 19.96
CA TYR A 740 45.20 -13.22 19.30
C TYR A 740 44.21 -12.13 19.72
N ASP A 741 43.05 -12.45 20.30
CA ASP A 741 42.08 -11.47 20.83
C ASP A 741 42.26 -11.22 22.34
N ASN A 742 43.28 -11.84 22.93
CA ASN A 742 43.77 -11.58 24.28
C ASN A 742 44.53 -10.27 24.43
N THR A 743 44.80 -9.55 23.34
CA THR A 743 45.50 -8.26 23.38
C THR A 743 44.84 -7.29 22.42
N PHE A 744 44.59 -6.07 22.88
CA PHE A 744 44.08 -4.99 22.05
C PHE A 744 44.95 -3.74 22.20
N ASN A 745 45.27 -3.11 21.07
CA ASN A 745 46.02 -1.87 21.05
C ASN A 745 45.10 -0.77 20.53
N LEU A 746 44.89 0.27 21.35
CA LEU A 746 44.17 1.46 20.96
C LEU A 746 45.16 2.55 20.59
N ALA A 747 44.96 3.12 19.41
CA ALA A 747 45.68 4.29 18.92
C ALA A 747 44.67 5.45 18.81
N GLN A 748 44.47 6.19 19.91
CA GLN A 748 43.51 7.30 19.94
C GLN A 748 44.17 8.60 19.48
N THR A 749 43.56 9.26 18.49
CA THR A 749 43.97 10.62 18.10
C THR A 749 43.46 11.64 19.11
N VAL A 750 44.35 12.51 19.57
CA VAL A 750 44.03 13.65 20.41
C VAL A 750 43.43 14.74 19.53
N VAL A 751 42.29 15.27 19.94
CA VAL A 751 41.52 16.23 19.14
C VAL A 751 41.09 17.43 19.96
N ASN A 752 41.01 18.60 19.34
CA ASN A 752 40.24 19.73 19.85
C ASN A 752 38.73 19.57 19.53
N SER A 753 37.89 20.50 20.01
CA SER A 753 36.41 20.51 19.89
C SER A 753 35.86 19.69 18.71
N HIS A 754 35.36 18.49 19.00
CA HIS A 754 34.83 17.54 18.03
C HIS A 754 33.32 17.35 18.26
N ASP A 755 32.58 16.88 17.25
CA ASP A 755 31.18 16.50 17.40
C ASP A 755 31.08 15.28 18.34
N PRO A 756 30.29 15.34 19.42
CA PRO A 756 30.12 14.22 20.35
C PRO A 756 29.24 13.07 19.81
N ASN A 757 28.55 13.28 18.69
CA ASN A 757 27.79 12.24 17.98
C ASN A 757 28.65 11.63 16.86
N ASP A 758 29.54 10.70 17.21
CA ASP A 758 30.59 10.20 16.33
C ASP A 758 30.57 8.67 16.15
N LYS A 759 31.27 8.22 15.12
CA LYS A 759 31.57 6.82 14.85
C LYS A 759 33.07 6.66 14.66
N THR A 760 33.64 5.71 15.38
CA THR A 760 35.10 5.49 15.39
C THR A 760 35.42 4.02 15.16
N CYS A 761 36.41 3.76 14.28
CA CYS A 761 37.04 2.45 14.11
C CYS A 761 38.24 2.36 15.06
N LEU A 762 38.19 1.46 16.04
CA LEU A 762 39.14 1.42 17.16
C LEU A 762 40.54 0.93 16.74
N GLU A 763 40.65 0.20 15.64
CA GLU A 763 41.93 -0.21 15.05
C GLU A 763 42.66 0.95 14.33
N GLY A 764 41.97 2.08 14.12
CA GLY A 764 42.55 3.30 13.55
C GLY A 764 42.47 3.40 12.02
N ALA A 765 43.07 4.47 11.50
CA ALA A 765 42.90 4.89 10.10
C ALA A 765 43.73 4.09 9.08
N ASN A 766 44.79 3.39 9.51
CA ASN A 766 45.68 2.62 8.63
C ASN A 766 46.03 1.26 9.24
N LEU A 767 45.77 0.19 8.49
CA LEU A 767 46.08 -1.19 8.89
C LEU A 767 46.93 -1.91 7.87
N SER A 768 47.66 -2.94 8.31
CA SER A 768 48.36 -3.83 7.37
C SER A 768 47.35 -4.62 6.52
N ALA A 769 47.76 -5.00 5.30
CA ALA A 769 46.98 -5.87 4.43
C ALA A 769 46.61 -7.23 5.06
N GLU A 770 47.32 -7.67 6.11
CA GLU A 770 47.01 -8.89 6.85
C GLU A 770 45.73 -8.79 7.70
N ASN A 771 45.16 -7.59 7.86
CA ASN A 771 43.89 -7.37 8.56
C ASN A 771 42.66 -7.46 7.65
N ILE A 772 42.86 -7.65 6.34
CA ILE A 772 41.75 -7.95 5.41
C ILE A 772 41.14 -9.31 5.78
N GLY A 773 39.81 -9.36 5.91
CA GLY A 773 39.08 -10.55 6.36
C GLY A 773 38.96 -10.69 7.88
N LYS A 774 39.60 -9.81 8.66
CA LYS A 774 39.52 -9.80 10.13
C LYS A 774 38.46 -8.82 10.64
N TYR A 775 38.15 -8.92 11.93
CA TYR A 775 37.24 -8.01 12.62
C TYR A 775 37.82 -6.59 12.69
N LEU A 776 36.94 -5.62 12.48
CA LEU A 776 37.11 -4.24 12.91
C LEU A 776 36.09 -3.93 14.00
N HIS A 777 36.49 -3.14 14.99
CA HIS A 777 35.67 -2.74 16.13
C HIS A 777 35.20 -1.30 15.96
N TYR A 778 33.88 -1.11 15.98
CA TYR A 778 33.24 0.19 15.84
C TYR A 778 32.52 0.57 17.12
N ASN A 779 32.80 1.77 17.60
CA ASN A 779 32.03 2.42 18.65
C ASN A 779 31.27 3.60 18.04
N ILE A 780 29.97 3.68 18.30
CA ILE A 780 29.13 4.83 17.94
C ILE A 780 28.69 5.50 19.23
N ASN A 781 29.06 6.78 19.40
CA ASN A 781 28.65 7.60 20.52
C ASN A 781 27.49 8.51 20.12
N PHE A 782 26.61 8.79 21.08
CA PHE A 782 25.53 9.77 20.95
C PHE A 782 25.37 10.58 22.23
N GLU A 783 25.06 11.86 22.06
CA GLU A 783 24.87 12.83 23.15
C GLU A 783 23.60 13.63 22.92
N ASN A 784 22.74 13.70 23.95
CA ASN A 784 21.58 14.59 23.90
C ASN A 784 22.01 16.03 24.18
N THR A 785 22.21 16.80 23.10
CA THR A 785 22.51 18.24 23.15
C THR A 785 21.25 19.13 23.18
N GLY A 786 20.06 18.51 23.22
CA GLY A 786 18.76 19.19 23.26
C GLY A 786 18.42 19.82 24.61
N SER A 787 17.20 20.35 24.73
CA SER A 787 16.71 21.02 25.96
C SER A 787 15.78 20.15 26.81
N ALA A 788 15.40 18.97 26.32
CA ALA A 788 14.50 18.01 26.97
C ALA A 788 15.07 16.59 26.86
N ASP A 789 14.53 15.67 27.66
CA ASP A 789 14.98 14.29 27.74
C ASP A 789 14.55 13.55 26.48
N ALA A 790 15.49 12.85 25.85
CA ALA A 790 15.18 12.04 24.67
C ALA A 790 14.54 10.73 25.13
N VAL A 791 13.29 10.50 24.75
CA VAL A 791 12.52 9.32 25.17
C VAL A 791 13.03 8.07 24.46
N ASN A 792 13.25 8.17 23.15
CA ASN A 792 13.77 7.09 22.32
C ASN A 792 14.98 7.54 21.49
N ILE A 793 15.96 6.66 21.34
CA ILE A 793 17.11 6.88 20.45
C ILE A 793 17.25 5.69 19.51
N VAL A 794 17.44 5.95 18.22
CA VAL A 794 17.74 4.93 17.22
C VAL A 794 19.05 5.26 16.54
N VAL A 795 20.03 4.36 16.64
CA VAL A 795 21.27 4.42 15.86
C VAL A 795 21.12 3.47 14.68
N LYS A 796 21.01 4.02 13.48
CA LYS A 796 20.86 3.29 12.22
C LYS A 796 22.15 3.31 11.43
N ASP A 797 22.70 2.14 11.17
CA ASP A 797 23.96 1.94 10.46
C ASP A 797 23.73 1.07 9.22
N THR A 798 24.02 1.64 8.05
CA THR A 798 23.86 0.96 6.75
C THR A 798 25.19 0.38 6.33
N ILE A 799 25.34 -0.94 6.51
CA ILE A 799 26.57 -1.66 6.25
C ILE A 799 26.75 -1.91 4.75
N ASN A 800 27.91 -1.52 4.21
CA ASN A 800 28.23 -1.82 2.82
C ASN A 800 28.60 -3.32 2.66
N ALA A 801 27.67 -4.12 2.16
CA ALA A 801 27.85 -5.57 1.95
C ALA A 801 29.00 -5.92 0.98
N ALA A 802 29.44 -4.99 0.13
CA ALA A 802 30.62 -5.21 -0.72
C ALA A 802 31.93 -5.14 0.08
N LYS A 803 31.92 -4.54 1.27
CA LYS A 803 33.10 -4.32 2.12
C LYS A 803 33.10 -5.14 3.40
N PHE A 804 31.94 -5.48 3.93
CA PHE A 804 31.77 -6.17 5.20
C PHE A 804 30.86 -7.39 5.07
N ASP A 805 31.13 -8.39 5.90
CA ASP A 805 30.24 -9.54 6.08
C ASP A 805 29.27 -9.26 7.24
N ILE A 806 28.03 -8.87 6.92
CA ILE A 806 26.98 -8.57 7.91
C ILE A 806 26.65 -9.77 8.82
N ASN A 807 26.86 -11.00 8.35
CA ASN A 807 26.61 -12.17 9.17
C ASN A 807 27.61 -12.27 10.33
N SER A 808 28.83 -11.78 10.13
CA SER A 808 29.85 -11.73 11.18
C SER A 808 29.59 -10.70 12.28
N LEU A 809 28.63 -9.76 12.10
CA LEU A 809 28.35 -8.71 13.08
C LEU A 809 28.03 -9.30 14.46
N GLN A 810 28.82 -8.90 15.46
CA GLN A 810 28.63 -9.20 16.89
C GLN A 810 28.54 -7.89 17.67
N VAL A 811 27.55 -7.77 18.55
CA VAL A 811 27.46 -6.64 19.48
C VAL A 811 28.16 -7.03 20.78
N LEU A 812 29.05 -6.16 21.24
CA LEU A 812 29.94 -6.44 22.35
C LEU A 812 29.44 -5.77 23.63
N ASN A 813 28.96 -4.53 23.50
CA ASN A 813 28.45 -3.75 24.63
C ASN A 813 27.50 -2.63 24.18
N SER A 814 26.68 -2.16 25.10
CA SER A 814 25.86 -0.96 24.96
C SER A 814 25.74 -0.23 26.30
N SER A 815 25.79 1.10 26.27
CA SER A 815 25.62 1.94 27.47
C SER A 815 24.28 1.76 28.20
N HIS A 816 23.24 1.36 27.46
CA HIS A 816 21.86 1.25 27.93
C HIS A 816 21.22 -0.02 27.34
N PRO A 817 20.10 -0.51 27.90
CA PRO A 817 19.33 -1.60 27.32
C PRO A 817 18.99 -1.31 25.86
N VAL A 818 19.40 -2.22 24.97
CA VAL A 818 19.28 -2.03 23.52
C VAL A 818 18.51 -3.18 22.90
N LYS A 819 17.59 -2.85 22.00
CA LYS A 819 16.97 -3.80 21.08
C LYS A 819 17.64 -3.66 19.73
N ILE A 820 18.10 -4.77 19.17
CA ILE A 820 18.87 -4.75 17.93
C ILE A 820 18.05 -5.43 16.84
N SER A 821 17.92 -4.75 15.71
CA SER A 821 17.27 -5.25 14.51
C SER A 821 18.26 -5.21 13.36
N VAL A 822 18.44 -6.34 12.67
CA VAL A 822 19.21 -6.43 11.43
C VAL A 822 18.25 -6.85 10.33
N LYS A 823 18.08 -6.00 9.32
CA LYS A 823 17.29 -6.30 8.12
C LYS A 823 18.17 -6.05 6.92
N GLU A 824 18.40 -7.08 6.12
CA GLU A 824 19.36 -7.04 5.00
C GLU A 824 20.74 -6.52 5.44
N ASN A 825 21.11 -5.30 5.04
CA ASN A 825 22.39 -4.66 5.30
C ASN A 825 22.29 -3.52 6.33
N ILE A 826 21.13 -3.32 6.93
CA ILE A 826 20.86 -2.25 7.89
C ILE A 826 20.82 -2.86 9.29
N VAL A 827 21.61 -2.29 10.20
CA VAL A 827 21.51 -2.58 11.63
C VAL A 827 20.97 -1.35 12.36
N GLU A 828 19.96 -1.57 13.19
CA GLU A 828 19.33 -0.56 14.03
C GLU A 828 19.53 -0.96 15.49
N PHE A 829 20.16 -0.06 16.26
CA PHE A 829 20.29 -0.15 17.70
C PHE A 829 19.25 0.78 18.32
N ILE A 830 18.24 0.18 18.94
CA ILE A 830 17.04 0.86 19.41
C ILE A 830 17.08 0.93 20.93
N PHE A 831 17.13 2.15 21.46
CA PHE A 831 17.10 2.45 22.88
C PHE A 831 15.70 3.00 23.23
N GLU A 832 14.79 2.08 23.55
CA GLU A 832 13.40 2.42 23.90
C GLU A 832 13.30 2.93 25.34
N ASN A 833 12.56 4.03 25.55
CA ASN A 833 12.35 4.61 26.88
C ASN A 833 13.65 4.89 27.66
N ILE A 834 14.72 5.24 26.94
CA ILE A 834 16.03 5.55 27.53
C ILE A 834 15.97 6.79 28.42
N ASN A 835 15.08 7.74 28.11
CA ASN A 835 14.93 9.01 28.83
C ASN A 835 16.29 9.71 29.05
N LEU A 836 17.07 9.82 27.98
CA LEU A 836 18.44 10.34 28.04
C LEU A 836 18.39 11.85 28.32
N PRO A 837 18.88 12.35 29.48
CA PRO A 837 18.81 13.76 29.83
C PRO A 837 19.74 14.62 28.95
N PRO A 838 19.45 15.92 28.77
CA PRO A 838 20.39 16.86 28.18
C PRO A 838 21.75 16.86 28.87
N SER A 839 22.83 16.77 28.09
CA SER A 839 24.21 16.76 28.60
C SER A 839 24.58 18.03 29.35
N ILE A 840 23.99 19.17 28.98
CA ILE A 840 24.14 20.44 29.72
C ILE A 840 23.61 20.35 31.17
N ARG A 841 22.62 19.48 31.42
CA ARG A 841 22.01 19.26 32.73
C ARG A 841 22.67 18.10 33.46
N ASN A 842 23.10 17.07 32.73
CA ASN A 842 23.81 15.91 33.27
C ASN A 842 24.98 15.51 32.35
N PRO A 843 26.18 16.07 32.56
CA PRO A 843 27.34 15.85 31.69
C PRO A 843 27.90 14.42 31.67
N ILE A 844 27.38 13.50 32.50
CA ILE A 844 27.76 12.09 32.48
C ILE A 844 26.57 11.25 31.99
N GLY A 845 25.37 11.53 32.50
CA GLY A 845 24.16 10.79 32.13
C GLY A 845 23.54 11.17 30.78
N GLY A 846 24.00 12.24 30.11
CA GLY A 846 23.49 12.67 28.80
C GLY A 846 24.17 12.02 27.60
N HIS A 847 25.03 11.03 27.83
CA HIS A 847 25.79 10.32 26.80
C HIS A 847 25.38 8.85 26.74
N GLY A 848 25.50 8.25 25.55
CA GLY A 848 25.41 6.82 25.36
C GLY A 848 26.26 6.35 24.19
N ASN A 849 26.50 5.06 24.13
CA ASN A 849 27.24 4.41 23.05
C ASN A 849 26.74 2.99 22.77
N VAL A 850 27.11 2.50 21.59
CA VAL A 850 27.02 1.09 21.20
C VAL A 850 28.32 0.62 20.54
N LEU A 851 28.81 -0.54 21.00
CA LEU A 851 30.04 -1.16 20.54
C LEU A 851 29.74 -2.48 19.85
N PHE A 852 30.22 -2.62 18.62
CA PHE A 852 30.11 -3.84 17.84
C PHE A 852 31.37 -4.11 17.04
N LYS A 853 31.53 -5.35 16.56
CA LYS A 853 32.58 -5.74 15.63
C LYS A 853 32.00 -6.42 14.41
N ILE A 854 32.66 -6.25 13.27
CA ILE A 854 32.26 -6.84 12.00
C ILE A 854 33.49 -7.16 11.17
N LYS A 855 33.49 -8.31 10.48
CA LYS A 855 34.57 -8.70 9.58
C LYS A 855 34.49 -7.92 8.28
N THR A 856 35.65 -7.48 7.82
CA THR A 856 35.79 -7.07 6.42
C THR A 856 35.72 -8.27 5.50
N ASN A 857 35.32 -8.05 4.25
CA ASN A 857 35.33 -9.12 3.25
C ASN A 857 36.77 -9.55 2.94
N SER A 858 37.02 -10.85 2.89
CA SER A 858 38.37 -11.40 2.68
C SER A 858 38.94 -11.16 1.28
N ASN A 859 38.13 -10.65 0.35
CA ASN A 859 38.48 -10.39 -1.05
C ASN A 859 38.76 -8.90 -1.34
N LEU A 860 38.84 -8.04 -0.31
CA LEU A 860 39.17 -6.63 -0.49
C LEU A 860 40.54 -6.46 -1.17
N PRO A 861 40.69 -5.55 -2.15
CA PRO A 861 42.00 -5.24 -2.74
C PRO A 861 42.97 -4.65 -1.71
N ILE A 862 44.27 -4.92 -1.87
CA ILE A 862 45.32 -4.19 -1.16
C ILE A 862 45.25 -2.69 -1.56
N ASP A 863 45.55 -1.79 -0.62
CA ASP A 863 45.41 -0.34 -0.75
C ASP A 863 43.96 0.17 -0.87
N SER A 864 42.97 -0.70 -0.63
CA SER A 864 41.57 -0.30 -0.48
C SER A 864 41.24 0.20 0.92
N SER A 865 40.09 0.86 1.06
CA SER A 865 39.57 1.35 2.33
C SER A 865 38.14 0.89 2.58
N VAL A 866 37.80 0.80 3.86
CA VAL A 866 36.44 0.62 4.34
C VAL A 866 36.00 1.87 5.07
N GLU A 867 34.85 2.39 4.69
CA GLU A 867 34.23 3.57 5.26
C GLU A 867 32.84 3.20 5.79
N ASN A 868 32.45 3.81 6.90
CA ASN A 868 31.12 3.62 7.44
C ASN A 868 30.63 4.88 8.21
N THR A 869 29.37 5.24 8.06
CA THR A 869 28.68 6.32 8.79
C THR A 869 27.47 5.74 9.53
N ALA A 870 26.88 6.47 10.48
CA ALA A 870 25.62 6.11 11.12
C ALA A 870 24.69 7.32 11.21
N ASN A 871 23.39 7.07 11.30
CA ASN A 871 22.36 8.08 11.55
C ASN A 871 21.81 7.90 12.96
N ILE A 872 21.82 8.94 13.77
CA ILE A 872 21.30 8.93 15.14
C ILE A 872 20.01 9.75 15.18
N TYR A 873 18.90 9.10 15.53
CA TYR A 873 17.59 9.72 15.65
C TYR A 873 17.24 9.90 17.12
N PHE A 874 16.90 11.14 17.50
CA PHE A 874 16.38 11.48 18.82
C PHE A 874 14.89 11.75 18.69
N ASP A 875 14.07 10.88 19.28
CA ASP A 875 12.61 10.92 19.17
C ASP A 875 12.12 11.08 17.72
N TYR A 876 11.44 12.18 17.44
CA TYR A 876 10.80 12.50 16.16
C TYR A 876 11.63 13.43 15.28
N ASN A 877 12.86 13.75 15.68
CA ASN A 877 13.71 14.71 15.00
C ASN A 877 14.42 14.12 13.77
N ALA A 878 14.92 15.01 12.91
CA ALA A 878 15.81 14.63 11.82
C ALA A 878 17.08 13.95 12.36
N PRO A 879 17.68 12.99 11.62
CA PRO A 879 18.86 12.30 12.09
C PRO A 879 20.09 13.22 12.13
N ILE A 880 20.93 13.01 13.14
CA ILE A 880 22.31 13.48 13.17
C ILE A 880 23.17 12.42 12.50
N VAL A 881 23.82 12.77 11.40
CA VAL A 881 24.75 11.88 10.69
C VAL A 881 26.12 11.96 11.36
N THR A 882 26.70 10.84 11.76
CA THR A 882 28.06 10.80 12.31
C THR A 882 29.10 11.19 11.27
N ASN A 883 30.33 11.41 11.72
CA ASN A 883 31.50 11.42 10.84
C ASN A 883 31.67 10.08 10.07
N GLU A 884 32.47 10.11 9.00
CA GLU A 884 32.85 8.92 8.23
C GLU A 884 34.04 8.22 8.90
N ALA A 885 33.79 7.04 9.49
CA ALA A 885 34.84 6.20 10.04
C ALA A 885 35.54 5.44 8.90
N LYS A 886 36.78 5.82 8.58
CA LYS A 886 37.54 5.27 7.44
C LYS A 886 38.84 4.59 7.87
N THR A 887 39.03 3.34 7.42
CA THR A 887 40.25 2.56 7.61
C THR A 887 40.81 2.10 6.26
N THR A 888 42.11 2.34 6.02
CA THR A 888 42.80 1.97 4.78
C THR A 888 43.79 0.81 5.01
N PHE A 889 43.74 -0.22 4.18
CA PHE A 889 44.64 -1.38 4.25
C PHE A 889 45.87 -1.19 3.36
N ARG A 890 47.06 -1.08 3.95
CA ARG A 890 48.31 -0.80 3.22
C ARG A 890 49.36 -1.88 3.43
N LEU A 891 50.33 -1.95 2.52
CA LEU A 891 51.57 -2.69 2.74
C LEU A 891 52.48 -1.89 3.69
N LEU A 892 52.55 -2.29 4.96
CA LEU A 892 53.47 -1.69 5.92
C LEU A 892 54.87 -2.28 5.72
N ASN A 893 55.85 -1.44 5.36
CA ASN A 893 57.20 -1.86 5.01
C ASN A 893 58.06 -2.11 6.27
N ASN A 894 57.77 -3.17 7.02
CA ASN A 894 58.61 -3.63 8.14
C ASN A 894 59.27 -4.96 7.80
N GLN A 895 60.53 -4.94 7.33
CA GLN A 895 61.33 -6.16 7.21
C GLN A 895 61.67 -6.70 8.60
N VAL A 896 60.97 -7.76 9.02
CA VAL A 896 61.38 -8.59 10.16
C VAL A 896 62.57 -9.45 9.70
N PHE A 897 63.78 -9.21 10.23
CA PHE A 897 64.96 -10.02 9.92
C PHE A 897 64.94 -11.34 10.72
N GLU A 898 64.72 -12.48 10.07
CA GLU A 898 64.93 -13.80 10.70
C GLU A 898 66.45 -14.10 10.88
N ARG A 899 66.81 -14.67 12.05
CA ARG A 899 68.21 -14.99 12.42
C ARG A 899 68.57 -16.43 12.07
N ASP A 900 69.60 -16.67 11.25
CA ASP A 900 70.08 -18.03 10.94
C ASP A 900 71.06 -18.54 12.01
N TYR A 901 70.55 -19.38 12.92
CA TYR A 901 71.31 -20.00 14.00
C TYR A 901 72.31 -21.08 13.53
N SER A 902 72.32 -21.47 12.26
CA SER A 902 73.22 -22.51 11.74
C SER A 902 74.61 -21.98 11.35
N ILE A 903 74.79 -20.67 11.21
CA ILE A 903 76.06 -20.05 10.82
C ILE A 903 77.10 -20.20 11.95
N ARG A 904 78.29 -20.69 11.58
CA ARG A 904 79.48 -20.89 12.44
C ARG A 904 80.71 -20.28 11.78
N ILE A 905 81.60 -19.68 12.57
CA ILE A 905 82.84 -19.05 12.08
C ILE A 905 84.06 -19.57 12.85
N HIS A 906 85.18 -19.82 12.17
CA HIS A 906 86.45 -20.19 12.80
C HIS A 906 87.67 -20.02 11.87
N PRO A 907 88.89 -19.84 12.41
CA PRO A 907 89.21 -19.54 13.80
C PRO A 907 88.86 -18.09 14.17
N ASN A 908 88.59 -17.85 15.44
CA ASN A 908 88.43 -16.51 16.02
C ASN A 908 89.02 -16.53 17.45
N PRO A 909 90.20 -15.93 17.72
CA PRO A 909 90.91 -14.98 16.87
C PRO A 909 91.46 -15.56 15.55
N ALA A 910 91.43 -14.76 14.50
CA ALA A 910 91.88 -15.07 13.15
C ALA A 910 93.23 -14.40 12.85
N LYS A 911 94.02 -14.98 11.94
CA LYS A 911 95.26 -14.36 11.45
C LYS A 911 95.04 -13.80 10.04
N ASP A 912 95.08 -14.67 9.05
CA ASP A 912 94.93 -14.26 7.66
C ASP A 912 93.54 -14.52 7.10
N PHE A 913 92.80 -15.51 7.58
CA PHE A 913 91.48 -15.86 7.06
C PHE A 913 90.52 -16.37 8.14
N VAL A 914 89.22 -16.21 7.90
CA VAL A 914 88.14 -16.82 8.70
C VAL A 914 87.26 -17.67 7.79
N LYS A 915 87.06 -18.92 8.16
CA LYS A 915 86.10 -19.82 7.51
C LYS A 915 84.71 -19.62 8.10
N ILE A 916 83.72 -19.66 7.22
CA ILE A 916 82.30 -19.47 7.54
C ILE A 916 81.56 -20.68 6.97
N GLN A 917 80.82 -21.38 7.84
CA GLN A 917 80.02 -22.56 7.51
C GLN A 917 78.56 -22.32 7.89
N SER A 918 77.63 -22.77 7.05
CA SER A 918 76.18 -22.73 7.31
C SER A 918 75.49 -23.99 6.78
N LYS A 919 74.34 -24.37 7.35
CA LYS A 919 73.49 -25.42 6.75
C LYS A 919 72.78 -24.92 5.48
N ASN A 920 72.55 -23.62 5.39
CA ASN A 920 71.87 -22.94 4.30
C ASN A 920 72.89 -22.24 3.38
N THR A 921 72.50 -21.98 2.13
CA THR A 921 73.40 -21.32 1.17
C THR A 921 73.67 -19.89 1.62
N ILE A 922 74.95 -19.54 1.79
CA ILE A 922 75.39 -18.19 2.12
C ILE A 922 75.28 -17.35 0.84
N LYS A 923 74.63 -16.19 0.94
CA LYS A 923 74.41 -15.25 -0.16
C LYS A 923 75.38 -14.08 -0.10
N THR A 924 75.52 -13.47 1.07
CA THR A 924 76.45 -12.35 1.25
C THR A 924 77.18 -12.41 2.59
N ILE A 925 78.41 -11.89 2.60
CA ILE A 925 79.22 -11.70 3.79
C ILE A 925 79.79 -10.29 3.73
N ASP A 926 79.45 -9.47 4.71
CA ASP A 926 79.95 -8.10 4.84
C ASP A 926 80.86 -8.01 6.08
N LEU A 927 82.09 -7.54 5.90
CA LEU A 927 83.06 -7.27 6.96
C LEU A 927 83.02 -5.80 7.33
N PHE A 928 82.86 -5.51 8.61
CA PHE A 928 82.81 -4.16 9.17
C PHE A 928 83.97 -3.91 10.13
N ASP A 929 84.45 -2.66 10.18
CA ASP A 929 85.25 -2.19 11.33
C ASP A 929 84.36 -1.88 12.54
N VAL A 930 84.99 -1.51 13.67
CA VAL A 930 84.26 -1.16 14.91
C VAL A 930 83.42 0.11 14.80
N GLN A 931 83.64 0.95 13.78
CA GLN A 931 82.82 2.11 13.46
C GLN A 931 81.64 1.79 12.53
N GLY A 932 81.48 0.53 12.12
CA GLY A 932 80.40 0.08 11.26
C GLY A 932 80.60 0.37 9.77
N ARG A 933 81.82 0.72 9.33
CA ARG A 933 82.12 0.90 7.91
C ARG A 933 82.37 -0.46 7.26
N ILE A 934 81.76 -0.70 6.10
CA ILE A 934 82.00 -1.92 5.31
C ILE A 934 83.41 -1.84 4.72
N LEU A 935 84.26 -2.78 5.10
CA LEU A 935 85.63 -2.94 4.58
C LEU A 935 85.66 -3.86 3.37
N GLN A 936 84.79 -4.87 3.37
CA GLN A 936 84.72 -5.88 2.31
C GLN A 936 83.34 -6.50 2.26
N THR A 937 82.84 -6.73 1.05
CA THR A 937 81.64 -7.52 0.78
C THR A 937 81.99 -8.67 -0.16
N SER A 938 81.53 -9.86 0.19
CA SER A 938 81.64 -11.06 -0.63
C SER A 938 80.25 -11.60 -0.92
N VAL A 939 79.94 -11.80 -2.20
CA VAL A 939 78.73 -12.49 -2.64
C VAL A 939 79.08 -13.94 -2.90
N GLU A 940 78.30 -14.83 -2.30
CA GLU A 940 78.55 -16.26 -2.27
C GLU A 940 77.32 -17.03 -2.75
N ASN A 941 77.54 -18.28 -3.14
CA ASN A 941 76.44 -19.20 -3.42
C ASN A 941 76.83 -20.62 -3.01
N LYS A 942 77.44 -20.72 -1.82
CA LYS A 942 78.00 -21.95 -1.25
C LYS A 942 77.61 -22.03 0.23
N LYS A 943 77.69 -23.22 0.80
CA LYS A 943 77.40 -23.46 2.24
C LYS A 943 78.63 -23.27 3.13
N GLU A 944 79.81 -23.24 2.53
CA GLU A 944 81.09 -22.97 3.19
C GLU A 944 81.93 -22.06 2.30
N THR A 945 82.55 -21.06 2.92
CA THR A 945 83.47 -20.11 2.27
C THR A 945 84.45 -19.54 3.32
N SER A 946 85.36 -18.67 2.90
CA SER A 946 86.27 -17.98 3.79
C SER A 946 86.47 -16.53 3.38
N ILE A 947 86.60 -15.64 4.36
CA ILE A 947 86.98 -14.25 4.12
C ILE A 947 88.46 -14.04 4.46
N ASP A 948 89.17 -13.38 3.54
CA ASP A 948 90.57 -13.02 3.69
C ASP A 948 90.67 -11.71 4.48
N LEU A 949 91.33 -11.77 5.63
CA LEU A 949 91.62 -10.65 6.49
C LEU A 949 93.08 -10.19 6.38
N SER A 950 93.94 -10.82 5.56
CA SER A 950 95.39 -10.57 5.51
C SER A 950 95.76 -9.09 5.34
N GLN A 951 94.98 -8.33 4.56
CA GLN A 951 95.18 -6.89 4.32
C GLN A 951 94.67 -5.97 5.44
N GLN A 952 93.98 -6.51 6.45
CA GLN A 952 93.44 -5.76 7.58
C GLN A 952 94.45 -5.66 8.73
N SER A 953 94.46 -4.54 9.46
CA SER A 953 95.30 -4.39 10.65
C SER A 953 94.84 -5.32 11.80
N ASN A 954 95.69 -5.55 12.80
CA ASN A 954 95.24 -6.26 14.00
C ASN A 954 94.16 -5.46 14.74
N GLY A 955 93.07 -6.11 15.14
CA GLY A 955 91.92 -5.40 15.69
C GLY A 955 90.63 -6.23 15.74
N ILE A 956 89.54 -5.59 16.15
CA ILE A 956 88.20 -6.18 16.18
C ILE A 956 87.45 -5.80 14.89
N TYR A 957 86.76 -6.77 14.32
CA TYR A 957 85.92 -6.62 13.14
C TYR A 957 84.57 -7.32 13.39
N PHE A 958 83.56 -7.03 12.57
CA PHE A 958 82.27 -7.73 12.60
C PHE A 958 81.96 -8.32 11.22
N LEU A 959 81.46 -9.54 11.17
CA LEU A 959 80.96 -10.17 9.95
C LEU A 959 79.43 -10.25 10.00
N LYS A 960 78.74 -9.61 9.07
CA LYS A 960 77.33 -9.88 8.79
C LYS A 960 77.23 -10.90 7.68
N ILE A 961 76.74 -12.09 8.00
CA ILE A 961 76.59 -13.20 7.06
C ILE A 961 75.10 -13.39 6.81
N THR A 962 74.69 -13.30 5.55
CA THR A 962 73.29 -13.48 5.11
C THR A 962 73.17 -14.77 4.30
N SER A 963 72.22 -15.60 4.67
CA SER A 963 71.87 -16.85 3.99
C SER A 963 70.46 -16.79 3.41
N GLU A 964 70.07 -17.83 2.66
CA GLU A 964 68.69 -18.01 2.15
C GLU A 964 67.60 -18.05 3.24
N LYS A 965 67.96 -18.28 4.50
CA LYS A 965 67.02 -18.43 5.62
C LYS A 965 67.10 -17.30 6.66
N GLY A 966 67.98 -16.33 6.46
CA GLY A 966 68.19 -15.26 7.44
C GLY A 966 69.66 -14.89 7.63
N GLY A 967 69.93 -13.97 8.56
CA GLY A 967 71.26 -13.39 8.77
C GLY A 967 71.84 -13.61 10.18
N LYS A 968 73.16 -13.49 10.33
CA LYS A 968 73.86 -13.50 11.61
C LYS A 968 75.03 -12.50 11.59
N ILE A 969 75.16 -11.70 12.64
CA ILE A 969 76.34 -10.85 12.86
C ILE A 969 77.23 -11.51 13.91
N GLU A 970 78.52 -11.63 13.61
CA GLU A 970 79.53 -12.22 14.50
C GLU A 970 80.74 -11.29 14.65
N LYS A 971 81.25 -11.17 15.89
CA LYS A 971 82.46 -10.41 16.19
C LYS A 971 83.70 -11.25 15.92
N ILE A 972 84.69 -10.71 15.23
CA ILE A 972 85.97 -11.34 14.91
C ILE A 972 87.14 -10.52 15.49
N ILE A 973 88.17 -11.20 15.96
CA ILE A 973 89.42 -10.60 16.44
C ILE A 973 90.55 -11.02 15.51
N LYS A 974 91.25 -10.08 14.86
CA LYS A 974 92.45 -10.35 14.05
C LYS A 974 93.73 -10.13 14.87
N ASN A 975 94.59 -11.15 14.92
CA ASN A 975 95.89 -11.15 15.60
C ASN A 975 97.03 -11.63 14.69
N ASN A 976 98.27 -11.30 15.02
CA ASN A 976 99.50 -11.58 14.23
C ASN A 976 99.81 -13.05 13.98
#